data_AF-A0AAD7FMP1-F1
#
_entry.id   AF-A0AAD7FMP1-F1
#
_cell.length_a   1.000
_cell.length_b   1.000
_cell.length_c   1.000
_cell.angle_alpha   90.00
_cell.angle_beta   90.00
_cell.angle_gamma   90.00
#
_symmetry.space_group_name_H-M   'P 1'
#
loop_
_entity.id
_entity.type
_entity.pdbx_description
1 polymer ?
#
loop_
_entity_poly.entity_id
_entity_poly.type
_entity_poly.pdbx_seq_one_letter_code
_entity_poly.pdbx_strand_id
1 'polypeptide(L)'
;MQSEPHDNESEFTMGDAVAEQYTRRWPVSVILGQLFLLAFSWGFFGAVRVRGQVPLQPSLVELIESHPQSKTYAIAFIATVLSSCSSYWFSQAIIHAMRVYLTRRTSLSTLRFGILLSDRSVRLSRERREIKWLVIGLVFFIATLGQTASWSSLITPIQIVIPTPLVGTEVDLEKDVFNTRFAEFWLGPTGLQSYINSSLELVHTAGTAQAHADAGHGYTVDFGGWGHVLNTQGTFPVYLPYLINPNWNTTALATVGTKNFPPIRYSADSFNYTILQRGFTTVTDNCEYQSLDAETVPAVRRSFTQVENGDQVMPYTTVSVATTCGNGVQVQYDVLSQTNNTFLSLSCPETHDDGSLIYRVIFDGQGLYSGPQGQSVVCEVAPMTLEINSTHSGSLVYHELYFDPAEFDLRFASYNLSYAAFYALDQTILHGQGMTRSLIGDSMTTIYATQDQDQTPIPYPRLWGSYIEGTTAFVGTAIKTRLSAYDGPFSGSPPLDLTTSVNGTALSTTYGWEYRKGATNAILIPASFVALASIIIVLWAQLHNRGIPARHAKFDPNDPLVLMAAASAGGMEDLFTGLGKQDIKDGACRELILAHIEDKDGFVQVMRDPPPATSHRVDSSLIHEKRPSVVASSRFTSEDTKFTLAETYVVPEEITRRWHVSVILGQLGLLGLSLGFFAALRIRQQIPLQTWLAELVQSHSQAKTFIVTFIATALSAYSSHLLSNAVGTAIRVCLAHPTSLSTLRFAVGISRGSFLLKQETKWVIIGGVFAIATLCQTAGWSSLITPIQLVIFTPLKGAEVDFTADALNDQFAELWSQGIKSYVDSYLSFITTGGTINAYSEAGFNESSIFFGGWVHIDSTGGTFPIDLPYLGDPQNLNTTALKTSNTEPLPPQGINAPSLVMIQQGFTAVANCQYQQLGTDTVERTVNSLEISVDGELVSYFAITVATQCANGDRVQYDILTQTNDTLLFLSCPDSDEAGLTTYRIELVLALLPVVDTRLGVLIDGQGIYSGASAVCTVSPAILTVNSTYLSAPSLGSAVAHDVDLQTQSSWPESTSAPTAVSSAAFYALDQGILQSQSGTGNFIGDVIAYVFTAQDKHKAQLSLLDIWEAYMIGVVQSTGTAVKTELSSYTGPFRGSPPKNMTTTMRGTAITETYGWEYDPRTSWAVIIPSAFVGVATILIALFAQITNRGIPTRYAGFNVNDPLQLMAAASAGGMSDAFNGLEKEDIKEGRKVKVKLARIGEKDGFLQVHN
;
A
#
# COMPACT_ATOMS: atom_id res chain seq x y z
N MET A 1 -104.09 17.90 17.72
CA MET A 1 -103.50 19.18 18.18
C MET A 1 -102.03 18.92 18.44
N GLN A 2 -101.19 19.71 17.77
CA GLN A 2 -99.78 20.04 18.03
C GLN A 2 -98.72 18.94 18.07
N SER A 3 -98.05 18.87 16.93
CA SER A 3 -96.66 18.47 16.68
C SER A 3 -95.66 19.51 17.22
N GLU A 4 -94.60 19.05 17.86
CA GLU A 4 -93.29 19.72 17.90
C GLU A 4 -92.18 18.68 17.62
N PRO A 5 -91.05 19.09 16.99
CA PRO A 5 -90.13 18.19 16.30
C PRO A 5 -88.98 17.72 17.21
N HIS A 6 -88.54 16.47 16.98
CA HIS A 6 -87.29 15.95 17.52
C HIS A 6 -86.13 16.35 16.60
N ASP A 7 -85.24 17.19 17.11
CA ASP A 7 -83.96 17.53 16.47
C ASP A 7 -83.02 16.33 16.47
N ASN A 8 -82.44 16.05 15.30
CA ASN A 8 -81.38 15.06 15.08
C ASN A 8 -80.06 15.60 15.64
N GLU A 9 -79.57 15.02 16.74
CA GLU A 9 -78.18 15.17 17.17
C GLU A 9 -77.25 14.56 16.12
N SER A 10 -76.45 15.41 15.46
CA SER A 10 -75.35 14.99 14.60
C SER A 10 -74.20 14.49 15.47
N GLU A 11 -74.06 13.17 15.59
CA GLU A 11 -72.97 12.49 16.28
C GLU A 11 -71.63 12.76 15.56
N PHE A 12 -70.92 13.81 15.97
CA PHE A 12 -69.59 14.14 15.47
C PHE A 12 -68.57 13.20 16.12
N THR A 13 -68.36 12.03 15.50
CA THR A 13 -67.50 10.97 16.06
C THR A 13 -66.02 11.39 16.12
N MET A 14 -65.35 11.07 17.24
CA MET A 14 -63.92 11.31 17.52
C MET A 14 -62.96 10.82 16.42
N GLY A 15 -63.42 9.91 15.55
CA GLY A 15 -62.66 9.41 14.39
C GLY A 15 -62.41 10.47 13.30
N ASP A 16 -63.31 11.43 13.10
CA ASP A 16 -63.12 12.47 12.08
C ASP A 16 -62.12 13.54 12.51
N ALA A 17 -62.04 13.86 13.81
CA ALA A 17 -61.02 14.75 14.36
C ALA A 17 -59.59 14.16 14.24
N VAL A 18 -59.43 12.85 14.46
CA VAL A 18 -58.14 12.17 14.28
C VAL A 18 -57.75 12.08 12.81
N ALA A 19 -58.71 11.86 11.91
CA ALA A 19 -58.47 11.84 10.48
C ALA A 19 -58.07 13.22 9.93
N GLU A 20 -58.68 14.30 10.41
CA GLU A 20 -58.33 15.68 10.07
C GLU A 20 -56.94 16.07 10.61
N GLN A 21 -56.58 15.57 11.79
CA GLN A 21 -55.23 15.77 12.34
C GLN A 21 -54.15 15.01 11.55
N TYR A 22 -54.48 13.84 10.99
CA TYR A 22 -53.56 13.02 10.20
C TYR A 22 -53.26 13.64 8.83
N THR A 23 -54.24 14.26 8.19
CA THR A 23 -54.10 14.86 6.85
C THR A 23 -53.30 16.15 6.87
N ARG A 24 -53.39 16.95 7.94
CA ARG A 24 -52.61 18.19 8.10
C ARG A 24 -51.14 17.95 8.43
N ARG A 25 -50.81 16.84 9.09
CA ARG A 25 -49.42 16.50 9.51
C ARG A 25 -48.58 15.83 8.42
N TRP A 26 -49.21 15.25 7.41
CA TRP A 26 -48.50 14.49 6.36
C TRP A 26 -47.47 15.33 5.57
N PRO A 27 -47.80 16.53 5.05
CA PRO A 27 -46.85 17.38 4.33
C PRO A 27 -45.67 17.81 5.22
N VAL A 28 -45.95 18.08 6.50
CA VAL A 28 -44.94 18.41 7.50
C VAL A 28 -43.99 17.24 7.71
N SER A 29 -44.49 16.00 7.75
CA SER A 29 -43.63 14.81 7.89
C SER A 29 -42.69 14.61 6.70
N VAL A 30 -43.15 14.89 5.47
CA VAL A 30 -42.33 14.82 4.26
C VAL A 30 -41.23 15.89 4.30
N ILE A 31 -41.59 17.12 4.67
CA ILE A 31 -40.62 18.23 4.78
C ILE A 31 -39.59 17.93 5.88
N LEU A 32 -40.04 17.61 7.10
CA LEU A 32 -39.16 17.32 8.23
C LEU A 32 -38.25 16.13 7.94
N GLY A 33 -38.80 15.10 7.30
CA GLY A 33 -38.03 13.97 6.88
C GLY A 33 -36.92 14.34 5.89
N GLN A 34 -37.28 14.98 4.77
CA GLN A 34 -36.30 15.35 3.76
C GLN A 34 -35.27 16.35 4.29
N LEU A 35 -35.68 17.26 5.18
CA LEU A 35 -34.77 18.15 5.90
C LEU A 35 -33.83 17.37 6.83
N PHE A 36 -34.30 16.33 7.52
CA PHE A 36 -33.44 15.48 8.34
C PHE A 36 -32.38 14.76 7.50
N LEU A 37 -32.75 14.16 6.36
CA LEU A 37 -31.80 13.51 5.46
C LEU A 37 -30.84 14.50 4.80
N LEU A 38 -31.33 15.70 4.43
CA LEU A 38 -30.48 16.76 3.90
C LEU A 38 -29.51 17.27 4.97
N ALA A 39 -29.98 17.50 6.20
CA ALA A 39 -29.15 17.92 7.32
C ALA A 39 -28.11 16.85 7.69
N PHE A 40 -28.47 15.56 7.62
CA PHE A 40 -27.54 14.47 7.83
C PHE A 40 -26.46 14.40 6.75
N SER A 41 -26.82 14.44 5.46
CA SER A 41 -25.83 14.38 4.37
C SER A 41 -24.91 15.59 4.34
N TRP A 42 -25.47 16.80 4.43
CA TRP A 42 -24.70 18.05 4.44
C TRP A 42 -23.95 18.27 5.75
N GLY A 43 -24.50 17.82 6.88
CA GLY A 43 -23.84 17.87 8.17
C GLY A 43 -22.63 16.96 8.25
N PHE A 44 -22.76 15.71 7.76
CA PHE A 44 -21.63 14.79 7.65
C PHE A 44 -20.56 15.32 6.70
N PHE A 45 -20.96 15.76 5.49
CA PHE A 45 -20.05 16.37 4.53
C PHE A 45 -19.37 17.63 5.09
N GLY A 46 -20.13 18.49 5.78
CA GLY A 46 -19.61 19.69 6.44
C GLY A 46 -18.60 19.35 7.53
N ALA A 47 -18.86 18.31 8.33
CA ALA A 47 -17.93 17.85 9.36
C ALA A 47 -16.61 17.35 8.74
N VAL A 48 -16.67 16.54 7.67
CA VAL A 48 -15.46 16.09 6.95
C VAL A 48 -14.73 17.27 6.30
N ARG A 49 -15.46 18.20 5.68
CA ARG A 49 -14.87 19.39 5.04
C ARG A 49 -14.19 20.33 6.03
N VAL A 50 -14.78 20.55 7.21
CA VAL A 50 -14.22 21.44 8.24
C VAL A 50 -13.01 20.81 8.91
N ARG A 51 -13.02 19.49 9.16
CA ARG A 51 -11.89 18.78 9.77
C ARG A 51 -10.81 18.39 8.76
N GLY A 52 -11.09 18.44 7.46
CA GLY A 52 -10.21 17.99 6.38
C GLY A 52 -10.18 16.46 6.27
N GLN A 53 -9.79 15.82 7.36
CA GLN A 53 -9.67 14.37 7.51
C GLN A 53 -10.32 13.91 8.82
N VAL A 54 -11.02 12.78 8.79
CA VAL A 54 -11.67 12.18 9.95
C VAL A 54 -11.26 10.71 10.05
N PRO A 55 -10.26 10.35 10.89
CA PRO A 55 -9.89 8.96 11.13
C PRO A 55 -11.03 8.14 11.73
N LEU A 56 -11.08 6.86 11.38
CA LEU A 56 -11.86 5.86 12.12
C LEU A 56 -11.19 5.49 13.44
N GLN A 57 -11.99 5.00 14.37
CA GLN A 57 -11.46 4.37 15.58
C GLN A 57 -10.69 3.09 15.20
N PRO A 58 -9.53 2.80 15.80
CA PRO A 58 -8.68 1.69 15.36
C PRO A 58 -9.34 0.30 15.40
N SER A 59 -10.22 0.03 16.38
CA SER A 59 -11.00 -1.22 16.43
C SER A 59 -11.93 -1.41 15.23
N LEU A 60 -12.38 -0.31 14.63
CA LEU A 60 -13.23 -0.33 13.44
C LEU A 60 -12.38 -0.46 12.16
N VAL A 61 -11.14 0.01 12.19
CA VAL A 61 -10.14 -0.20 11.12
C VAL A 61 -9.83 -1.70 11.00
N GLU A 62 -9.54 -2.36 12.11
CA GLU A 62 -9.29 -3.82 12.16
C GLU A 62 -10.48 -4.64 11.63
N LEU A 63 -11.70 -4.25 11.98
CA LEU A 63 -12.92 -4.88 11.46
C LEU A 63 -13.08 -4.66 9.95
N ILE A 64 -12.68 -3.49 9.46
CA ILE A 64 -12.76 -3.10 8.05
C ILE A 64 -11.73 -3.86 7.20
N GLU A 65 -10.50 -3.98 7.70
CA GLU A 65 -9.38 -4.67 7.03
C GLU A 65 -9.60 -6.18 7.00
N SER A 66 -10.07 -6.77 8.10
CA SER A 66 -10.32 -8.21 8.16
C SER A 66 -11.49 -8.68 7.28
N HIS A 67 -12.44 -7.81 6.92
CA HIS A 67 -13.65 -8.20 6.18
C HIS A 67 -14.10 -7.14 5.14
N PRO A 68 -13.31 -6.88 4.08
CA PRO A 68 -13.58 -5.80 3.12
C PRO A 68 -14.89 -5.95 2.35
N GLN A 69 -15.32 -7.19 2.06
CA GLN A 69 -16.60 -7.47 1.41
C GLN A 69 -17.79 -7.20 2.34
N SER A 70 -17.71 -7.64 3.60
CA SER A 70 -18.75 -7.38 4.61
C SER A 70 -18.93 -5.88 4.85
N LYS A 71 -17.83 -5.13 4.88
CA LYS A 71 -17.86 -3.66 4.94
C LYS A 71 -18.69 -3.07 3.79
N THR A 72 -18.35 -3.44 2.56
CA THR A 72 -19.03 -2.92 1.36
C THR A 72 -20.52 -3.27 1.38
N TYR A 73 -20.86 -4.49 1.78
CA TYR A 73 -22.24 -4.94 1.90
C TYR A 73 -23.03 -4.13 2.94
N ALA A 74 -22.48 -3.97 4.14
CA ALA A 74 -23.13 -3.25 5.24
C ALA A 74 -23.37 -1.77 4.88
N ILE A 75 -22.36 -1.09 4.30
CA ILE A 75 -22.48 0.31 3.91
C ILE A 75 -23.48 0.48 2.77
N ALA A 76 -23.42 -0.36 1.73
CA ALA A 76 -24.37 -0.32 0.63
C ALA A 76 -25.80 -0.62 1.09
N PHE A 77 -25.99 -1.50 2.07
CA PHE A 77 -27.30 -1.77 2.67
C PHE A 77 -27.86 -0.54 3.40
N ILE A 78 -27.07 0.09 4.28
CA ILE A 78 -27.48 1.33 4.99
C ILE A 78 -27.81 2.43 3.98
N ALA A 79 -26.96 2.60 2.95
CA ALA A 79 -27.18 3.56 1.87
C ALA A 79 -28.49 3.30 1.11
N THR A 80 -28.83 2.03 0.86
CA THR A 80 -30.07 1.63 0.18
C THR A 80 -31.29 1.91 1.05
N VAL A 81 -31.20 1.71 2.37
CA VAL A 81 -32.27 2.05 3.31
C VAL A 81 -32.51 3.56 3.32
N LEU A 82 -31.45 4.38 3.45
CA LEU A 82 -31.57 5.85 3.43
C LEU A 82 -32.14 6.37 2.10
N SER A 83 -31.64 5.84 0.97
CA SER A 83 -32.16 6.11 -0.37
C SER A 83 -33.64 5.74 -0.51
N SER A 84 -34.06 4.62 0.09
CA SER A 84 -35.45 4.16 0.06
C SER A 84 -36.39 5.00 0.92
N CYS A 85 -35.93 5.47 2.09
CA CYS A 85 -36.64 6.42 2.93
C CYS A 85 -36.83 7.77 2.21
N SER A 86 -35.77 8.32 1.63
CA SER A 86 -35.84 9.54 0.81
C SER A 86 -36.80 9.38 -0.37
N SER A 87 -36.67 8.27 -1.11
CA SER A 87 -37.56 7.96 -2.24
C SER A 87 -39.00 7.76 -1.79
N TYR A 88 -39.25 7.30 -0.55
CA TYR A 88 -40.60 7.14 -0.01
C TYR A 88 -41.23 8.51 0.24
N TRP A 89 -40.51 9.43 0.87
CA TRP A 89 -40.99 10.79 1.07
C TRP A 89 -41.15 11.56 -0.25
N PHE A 90 -40.30 11.31 -1.23
CA PHE A 90 -40.48 11.84 -2.59
C PHE A 90 -41.79 11.34 -3.23
N SER A 91 -42.08 10.03 -3.17
CA SER A 91 -43.37 9.49 -3.62
C SER A 91 -44.55 10.13 -2.88
N GLN A 92 -44.44 10.34 -1.56
CA GLN A 92 -45.47 11.01 -0.76
C GLN A 92 -45.66 12.48 -1.13
N ALA A 93 -44.59 13.19 -1.47
CA ALA A 93 -44.64 14.56 -1.99
C ALA A 93 -45.46 14.64 -3.28
N ILE A 94 -45.20 13.72 -4.21
CA ILE A 94 -45.93 13.64 -5.49
C ILE A 94 -47.41 13.31 -5.25
N ILE A 95 -47.71 12.31 -4.42
CA ILE A 95 -49.10 11.95 -4.07
C ILE A 95 -49.84 13.16 -3.51
N HIS A 96 -49.20 13.91 -2.61
CA HIS A 96 -49.79 15.11 -2.04
C HIS A 96 -50.04 16.18 -3.10
N ALA A 97 -49.07 16.44 -3.97
CA ALA A 97 -49.24 17.38 -5.07
C ALA A 97 -50.35 16.96 -6.04
N MET A 98 -50.46 15.66 -6.33
CA MET A 98 -51.53 15.10 -7.16
C MET A 98 -52.91 15.29 -6.55
N ARG A 99 -53.06 15.11 -5.22
CA ARG A 99 -54.33 15.39 -4.52
C ARG A 99 -54.75 16.85 -4.69
N VAL A 100 -53.82 17.78 -4.50
CA VAL A 100 -54.10 19.21 -4.69
C VAL A 100 -54.42 19.52 -6.15
N TYR A 101 -53.64 18.98 -7.09
CA TYR A 101 -53.87 19.17 -8.51
C TYR A 101 -55.23 18.69 -8.97
N LEU A 102 -55.66 17.50 -8.52
CA LEU A 102 -56.94 16.91 -8.89
C LEU A 102 -58.16 17.71 -8.41
N THR A 103 -58.01 18.61 -7.42
CA THR A 103 -59.10 19.54 -7.06
C THR A 103 -59.32 20.65 -8.11
N ARG A 104 -58.38 20.78 -9.06
CA ARG A 104 -58.44 21.68 -10.20
C ARG A 104 -58.53 20.85 -11.48
N ARG A 105 -58.81 21.54 -12.59
CA ARG A 105 -58.82 20.94 -13.93
C ARG A 105 -57.43 20.40 -14.26
N THR A 106 -57.34 19.09 -14.43
CA THR A 106 -56.09 18.39 -14.76
C THR A 106 -56.29 17.45 -15.93
N SER A 107 -55.29 17.36 -16.81
CA SER A 107 -55.36 16.40 -17.90
C SER A 107 -55.12 14.97 -17.39
N LEU A 108 -55.75 14.01 -18.06
CA LEU A 108 -55.54 12.58 -17.83
C LEU A 108 -54.06 12.17 -17.97
N SER A 109 -53.33 12.81 -18.89
CA SER A 109 -51.89 12.56 -19.10
C SER A 109 -51.04 13.03 -17.92
N THR A 110 -51.34 14.19 -17.33
CA THR A 110 -50.65 14.66 -16.12
C THR A 110 -50.99 13.78 -14.92
N LEU A 111 -52.25 13.33 -14.79
CA LEU A 111 -52.64 12.36 -13.76
C LEU A 111 -51.87 11.04 -13.90
N ARG A 112 -51.83 10.49 -15.12
CA ARG A 112 -51.08 9.27 -15.42
C ARG A 112 -49.59 9.44 -15.11
N PHE A 113 -48.99 10.53 -15.55
CA PHE A 113 -47.58 10.81 -15.29
C PHE A 113 -47.29 10.94 -13.80
N GLY A 114 -48.14 11.67 -13.05
CA GLY A 114 -47.99 11.83 -11.60
C GLY A 114 -48.06 10.50 -10.85
N ILE A 115 -49.02 9.64 -11.21
CA ILE A 115 -49.12 8.29 -10.62
C ILE A 115 -47.88 7.46 -10.98
N LEU A 116 -47.48 7.43 -12.27
CA LEU A 116 -46.29 6.68 -12.71
C LEU A 116 -45.00 7.14 -12.01
N LEU A 117 -44.82 8.46 -11.84
CA LEU A 117 -43.68 9.06 -11.16
C LEU A 117 -43.66 8.70 -9.67
N SER A 118 -44.83 8.72 -9.01
CA SER A 118 -44.95 8.34 -7.60
C SER A 118 -44.73 6.85 -7.34
N ASP A 119 -45.10 6.00 -8.31
CA ASP A 119 -44.87 4.54 -8.32
C ASP A 119 -43.41 4.17 -8.64
N ARG A 120 -42.50 5.15 -8.78
CA ARG A 120 -41.08 4.96 -9.14
C ARG A 120 -40.87 4.19 -10.45
N SER A 121 -41.90 4.14 -11.30
CA SER A 121 -41.85 3.39 -12.55
C SER A 121 -41.62 4.34 -13.72
N VAL A 122 -40.51 4.17 -14.43
CA VAL A 122 -40.30 4.87 -15.70
C VAL A 122 -40.88 4.01 -16.80
N ARG A 123 -42.01 4.44 -17.35
CA ARG A 123 -42.47 3.93 -18.63
C ARG A 123 -41.92 4.83 -19.73
N LEU A 124 -41.00 4.29 -20.52
CA LEU A 124 -40.59 4.87 -21.78
C LEU A 124 -41.77 4.74 -22.76
N SER A 125 -42.73 5.65 -22.62
CA SER A 125 -43.79 5.86 -23.60
C SER A 125 -43.13 6.22 -24.93
N ARG A 126 -43.37 5.41 -25.97
CA ARG A 126 -42.80 5.63 -27.32
C ARG A 126 -43.52 6.76 -28.07
N GLU A 127 -44.57 7.34 -27.48
CA GLU A 127 -45.40 8.35 -28.12
C GLU A 127 -44.71 9.72 -28.12
N ARG A 128 -44.47 10.29 -29.31
CA ARG A 128 -43.75 11.57 -29.52
C ARG A 128 -44.35 12.77 -28.78
N ARG A 129 -45.63 12.73 -28.38
CA ARG A 129 -46.30 13.88 -27.74
C ARG A 129 -45.87 14.09 -26.28
N GLU A 130 -45.19 13.14 -25.64
CA GLU A 130 -44.86 13.19 -24.21
C GLU A 130 -43.37 13.37 -23.89
N ILE A 131 -42.53 13.78 -24.85
CA ILE A 131 -41.06 13.89 -24.66
C ILE A 131 -40.68 14.73 -23.43
N LYS A 132 -41.42 15.82 -23.14
CA LYS A 132 -41.17 16.66 -21.95
C LYS A 132 -41.29 15.87 -20.65
N TRP A 133 -42.36 15.09 -20.51
CA TRP A 133 -42.59 14.25 -19.33
C TRP A 133 -41.59 13.09 -19.26
N LEU A 134 -41.19 12.54 -20.41
CA LEU A 134 -40.14 11.53 -20.48
C LEU A 134 -38.79 12.05 -19.96
N VAL A 135 -38.37 13.25 -20.36
CA VAL A 135 -37.11 13.86 -19.89
C VAL A 135 -37.17 14.12 -18.39
N ILE A 136 -38.28 14.67 -17.88
CA ILE A 136 -38.46 14.90 -16.43
C ILE A 136 -38.43 13.58 -15.66
N GLY A 137 -39.16 12.57 -16.13
CA GLY A 137 -39.17 11.24 -15.53
C GLY A 137 -37.79 10.58 -15.54
N LEU A 138 -37.03 10.72 -16.62
CA LEU A 138 -35.67 10.20 -16.74
C LEU A 138 -34.71 10.89 -15.75
N VAL A 139 -34.79 12.22 -15.61
CA VAL A 139 -33.96 12.97 -14.65
C VAL A 139 -34.26 12.53 -13.22
N PHE A 140 -35.54 12.44 -12.83
CA PHE A 140 -35.91 11.94 -11.50
C PHE A 140 -35.48 10.50 -11.28
N PHE A 141 -35.59 9.65 -12.31
CA PHE A 141 -35.16 8.27 -12.22
C PHE A 141 -33.65 8.15 -12.00
N ILE A 142 -32.83 8.84 -12.81
CA ILE A 142 -31.37 8.88 -12.64
C ILE A 142 -31.02 9.44 -11.26
N ALA A 143 -31.69 10.50 -10.81
CA ALA A 143 -31.47 11.06 -9.49
C ALA A 143 -31.82 10.06 -8.38
N THR A 144 -32.95 9.35 -8.48
CA THR A 144 -33.33 8.30 -7.51
C THR A 144 -32.39 7.12 -7.50
N LEU A 145 -31.88 6.67 -8.67
CA LEU A 145 -30.84 5.63 -8.75
C LEU A 145 -29.52 6.11 -8.15
N GLY A 146 -29.15 7.37 -8.41
CA GLY A 146 -27.94 8.00 -7.91
C GLY A 146 -27.94 8.23 -6.40
N GLN A 147 -29.09 8.20 -5.71
CA GLN A 147 -29.16 8.40 -4.27
C GLN A 147 -28.43 7.31 -3.49
N THR A 148 -28.57 6.04 -3.88
CA THR A 148 -27.90 4.94 -3.17
C THR A 148 -26.38 5.05 -3.34
N ALA A 149 -25.91 5.38 -4.54
CA ALA A 149 -24.50 5.67 -4.81
C ALA A 149 -24.00 6.88 -4.03
N SER A 150 -24.80 7.95 -3.95
CA SER A 150 -24.55 9.14 -3.14
C SER A 150 -24.33 8.79 -1.67
N TRP A 151 -25.25 8.06 -1.05
CA TRP A 151 -25.14 7.65 0.35
C TRP A 151 -23.99 6.68 0.60
N SER A 152 -23.79 5.71 -0.30
CA SER A 152 -22.73 4.70 -0.18
C SER A 152 -21.35 5.37 -0.22
N SER A 153 -21.10 6.24 -1.19
CA SER A 153 -19.83 6.95 -1.28
C SER A 153 -19.62 7.98 -0.18
N LEU A 154 -20.69 8.59 0.35
CA LEU A 154 -20.60 9.51 1.48
C LEU A 154 -20.17 8.78 2.76
N ILE A 155 -20.73 7.59 3.02
CA ILE A 155 -20.51 6.84 4.25
C ILE A 155 -19.27 5.94 4.17
N THR A 156 -18.85 5.51 2.98
CA THR A 156 -17.73 4.58 2.84
C THR A 156 -16.40 5.21 3.24
N PRO A 157 -15.73 4.67 4.27
CA PRO A 157 -14.41 5.15 4.64
C PRO A 157 -13.37 4.66 3.62
N ILE A 158 -12.47 5.57 3.27
CA ILE A 158 -11.36 5.37 2.35
C ILE A 158 -10.04 5.37 3.13
N GLN A 159 -8.96 4.89 2.52
CA GLN A 159 -7.63 5.05 3.10
C GLN A 159 -7.24 6.54 3.04
N ILE A 160 -6.79 7.09 4.16
CA ILE A 160 -6.36 8.48 4.35
C ILE A 160 -4.95 8.48 4.93
N VAL A 161 -4.19 9.53 4.61
CA VAL A 161 -2.85 9.76 5.17
C VAL A 161 -2.96 10.90 6.17
N ILE A 162 -2.68 10.63 7.44
CA ILE A 162 -2.79 11.60 8.52
C ILE A 162 -1.40 12.15 8.84
N PRO A 163 -1.15 13.44 8.59
CA PRO A 163 0.06 14.10 9.05
C PRO A 163 -0.05 14.40 10.55
N THR A 164 0.87 13.84 11.32
CA THR A 164 1.01 14.04 12.76
C THR A 164 2.28 14.86 13.00
N PRO A 165 2.20 16.07 13.59
CA PRO A 165 3.38 16.86 13.85
C PRO A 165 4.29 16.14 14.86
N LEU A 166 5.56 16.00 14.49
CA LEU A 166 6.65 15.54 15.34
C LEU A 166 7.28 16.76 15.99
N VAL A 167 7.42 16.73 17.31
CA VAL A 167 8.16 17.77 18.06
C VAL A 167 9.14 17.06 18.97
N GLY A 168 10.41 17.37 18.84
CA GLY A 168 11.49 16.79 19.63
C GLY A 168 12.59 17.79 19.91
N THR A 169 13.65 17.28 20.52
CA THR A 169 14.91 18.01 20.69
C THR A 169 16.08 17.15 20.25
N GLU A 170 17.07 17.77 19.61
CA GLU A 170 18.34 17.14 19.28
C GLU A 170 19.51 17.93 19.88
N VAL A 171 20.67 17.28 20.02
CA VAL A 171 21.91 17.95 20.42
C VAL A 171 22.38 18.90 19.32
N ASP A 172 22.68 20.14 19.70
CA ASP A 172 23.14 21.21 18.81
C ASP A 172 24.64 21.43 19.01
N LEU A 173 25.43 20.97 18.04
CA LEU A 173 26.90 21.03 18.07
C LEU A 173 27.45 22.43 17.74
N GLU A 174 26.61 23.37 17.30
CA GLU A 174 26.99 24.75 17.00
C GLU A 174 27.08 25.64 18.24
N LYS A 175 26.43 25.24 19.34
CA LYS A 175 26.32 26.10 20.52
C LYS A 175 27.67 26.28 21.22
N ASP A 176 27.94 27.50 21.70
CA ASP A 176 29.16 27.83 22.45
C ASP A 176 29.39 26.92 23.67
N VAL A 177 28.31 26.41 24.26
CA VAL A 177 28.37 25.46 25.39
C VAL A 177 29.05 24.15 24.98
N PHE A 178 28.80 23.65 23.77
CA PHE A 178 29.49 22.47 23.23
C PHE A 178 31.00 22.74 23.16
N ASN A 179 31.39 23.88 22.59
CA ASN A 179 32.80 24.25 22.44
C ASN A 179 33.52 24.42 23.76
N THR A 180 32.87 25.09 24.72
CA THR A 180 33.46 25.37 26.04
C THR A 180 33.67 24.09 26.84
N ARG A 181 32.81 23.07 26.65
CA ARG A 181 32.88 21.80 27.38
C ARG A 181 33.46 20.63 26.59
N PHE A 182 33.84 20.85 25.33
CA PHE A 182 34.33 19.77 24.47
C PHE A 182 35.51 19.02 25.09
N ALA A 183 36.48 19.73 25.69
CA ALA A 183 37.62 19.09 26.34
C ALA A 183 37.22 18.14 27.48
N GLU A 184 36.16 18.48 28.24
CA GLU A 184 35.62 17.63 29.31
C GLU A 184 35.01 16.34 28.73
N PHE A 185 34.32 16.45 27.59
CA PHE A 185 33.70 15.31 26.91
C PHE A 185 34.71 14.47 26.13
N TRP A 186 35.73 15.09 25.55
CA TRP A 186 36.72 14.44 24.69
C TRP A 186 37.69 13.57 25.50
N LEU A 187 38.27 14.14 26.57
CA LEU A 187 39.31 13.50 27.39
C LEU A 187 38.77 12.74 28.62
N GLY A 188 37.45 12.72 28.83
CA GLY A 188 36.84 12.06 29.98
C GLY A 188 37.10 10.53 30.03
N PRO A 189 36.93 9.85 31.18
CA PRO A 189 37.13 8.40 31.31
C PRO A 189 36.17 7.55 30.46
N THR A 190 35.03 8.11 30.10
CA THR A 190 34.05 7.56 29.13
C THR A 190 33.97 8.48 27.89
N GLY A 191 35.08 9.15 27.59
CA GLY A 191 35.15 10.29 26.69
C GLY A 191 34.91 9.91 25.23
N LEU A 192 34.57 10.93 24.44
CA LEU A 192 34.31 10.81 23.01
C LEU A 192 35.51 10.22 22.26
N GLN A 193 36.75 10.50 22.69
CA GLN A 193 37.95 9.98 22.03
C GLN A 193 38.02 8.45 22.09
N SER A 194 37.78 7.84 23.26
CA SER A 194 37.78 6.38 23.40
C SER A 194 36.68 5.73 22.55
N TYR A 195 35.50 6.37 22.50
CA TYR A 195 34.38 5.91 21.71
C TYR A 195 34.68 5.95 20.20
N ILE A 196 35.30 7.04 19.73
CA ILE A 196 35.74 7.18 18.33
C ILE A 196 36.85 6.19 18.00
N ASN A 197 37.85 6.03 18.86
CA ASN A 197 38.91 5.04 18.67
C ASN A 197 38.34 3.61 18.58
N SER A 198 37.30 3.31 19.34
CA SER A 198 36.61 2.02 19.23
C SER A 198 35.69 1.89 18.01
N SER A 199 35.39 2.99 17.33
CA SER A 199 34.50 3.03 16.16
C SER A 199 35.26 3.23 14.84
N LEU A 200 36.59 3.17 14.82
CA LEU A 200 37.41 3.50 13.63
C LEU A 200 37.10 2.63 12.40
N GLU A 201 36.66 1.38 12.59
CA GLU A 201 36.15 0.53 11.50
C GLU A 201 34.91 1.14 10.86
N LEU A 202 33.93 1.55 11.66
CA LEU A 202 32.70 2.15 11.15
C LEU A 202 32.98 3.51 10.49
N VAL A 203 33.97 4.25 11.00
CA VAL A 203 34.48 5.49 10.37
C VAL A 203 35.10 5.19 8.98
N HIS A 204 35.86 4.10 8.85
CA HIS A 204 36.40 3.64 7.57
C HIS A 204 35.29 3.25 6.60
N THR A 205 34.37 2.40 7.06
CA THR A 205 33.24 1.90 6.29
C THR A 205 32.35 3.04 5.79
N ALA A 206 32.14 4.09 6.61
CA ALA A 206 31.42 5.30 6.18
C ALA A 206 32.14 6.07 5.08
N GLY A 207 33.47 6.20 5.17
CA GLY A 207 34.27 6.82 4.12
C GLY A 207 34.23 6.01 2.81
N THR A 208 34.44 4.69 2.87
CA THR A 208 34.38 3.83 1.68
C THR A 208 32.98 3.80 1.08
N ALA A 209 31.94 3.81 1.91
CA ALA A 209 30.55 3.90 1.47
C ALA A 209 30.29 5.14 0.62
N GLN A 210 30.76 6.30 1.09
CA GLN A 210 30.60 7.56 0.39
C GLN A 210 31.44 7.61 -0.90
N ALA A 211 32.63 7.02 -0.91
CA ALA A 211 33.43 6.90 -2.12
C ALA A 211 32.82 5.94 -3.16
N HIS A 212 32.25 4.81 -2.71
CA HIS A 212 31.45 3.92 -3.57
C HIS A 212 30.23 4.65 -4.14
N ALA A 213 29.54 5.45 -3.31
CA ALA A 213 28.38 6.24 -3.72
C ALA A 213 28.71 7.18 -4.87
N ASP A 214 29.79 7.95 -4.74
CA ASP A 214 30.22 8.87 -5.79
C ASP A 214 30.61 8.08 -7.04
N ALA A 215 31.32 6.94 -6.89
CA ALA A 215 31.66 6.01 -7.98
C ALA A 215 30.46 5.34 -8.68
N GLY A 216 29.22 5.62 -8.27
CA GLY A 216 28.00 5.06 -8.86
C GLY A 216 27.62 3.69 -8.32
N HIS A 217 28.24 3.25 -7.22
CA HIS A 217 27.92 2.00 -6.54
C HIS A 217 27.10 2.27 -5.28
N GLY A 218 25.94 1.62 -5.14
CA GLY A 218 25.15 1.69 -3.92
C GLY A 218 25.87 1.01 -2.77
N TYR A 219 26.25 1.77 -1.74
CA TYR A 219 26.81 1.27 -0.50
C TYR A 219 26.06 1.87 0.69
N THR A 220 25.82 1.05 1.71
CA THR A 220 25.23 1.53 2.95
C THR A 220 26.00 0.96 4.13
N VAL A 221 26.13 1.76 5.19
CA VAL A 221 26.83 1.39 6.41
C VAL A 221 25.81 1.12 7.49
N ASP A 222 25.96 0.04 8.23
CA ASP A 222 25.12 -0.15 9.40
C ASP A 222 25.78 0.39 10.67
N PHE A 223 25.05 1.19 11.45
CA PHE A 223 25.51 1.70 12.72
C PHE A 223 24.55 1.38 13.86
N GLY A 224 24.60 0.15 14.38
CA GLY A 224 23.80 -0.26 15.55
C GLY A 224 22.34 -0.54 15.23
N GLY A 225 22.06 -1.17 14.08
CA GLY A 225 20.71 -1.48 13.59
C GLY A 225 20.19 -0.47 12.58
N TRP A 226 21.07 0.31 11.97
CA TRP A 226 20.78 1.50 11.19
C TRP A 226 21.58 1.53 9.88
N GLY A 227 20.96 1.07 8.79
CA GLY A 227 21.52 1.17 7.44
C GLY A 227 21.57 2.61 6.91
N HIS A 228 22.75 3.04 6.47
CA HIS A 228 23.07 4.38 6.01
C HIS A 228 23.19 4.44 4.50
N VAL A 229 22.08 4.70 3.80
CA VAL A 229 22.07 4.70 2.33
C VAL A 229 22.70 5.98 1.78
N LEU A 230 24.00 5.91 1.44
CA LEU A 230 24.77 7.01 0.83
C LEU A 230 24.72 8.31 1.67
N ASN A 231 25.47 9.34 1.26
CA ASN A 231 25.69 10.61 1.96
C ASN A 231 24.54 11.05 2.89
N THR A 232 24.59 10.68 4.16
CA THR A 232 23.61 11.15 5.15
C THR A 232 23.79 12.63 5.45
N GLN A 233 24.87 13.23 4.93
CA GLN A 233 25.35 14.57 5.25
C GLN A 233 25.42 14.78 6.77
N GLY A 234 25.73 13.68 7.46
CA GLY A 234 25.84 13.55 8.90
C GLY A 234 24.51 13.66 9.66
N THR A 235 23.39 13.24 9.06
CA THR A 235 22.11 13.08 9.76
C THR A 235 21.82 11.59 10.08
N PHE A 236 21.15 11.30 11.19
CA PHE A 236 20.63 9.94 11.48
C PHE A 236 19.11 9.94 11.45
N PRO A 237 18.48 8.85 10.97
CA PRO A 237 17.05 8.67 11.12
C PRO A 237 16.61 8.69 12.58
N VAL A 238 15.41 9.23 12.82
CA VAL A 238 14.83 9.30 14.17
C VAL A 238 14.03 8.03 14.45
N TYR A 239 14.43 7.27 15.47
CA TYR A 239 13.72 6.06 15.86
C TYR A 239 12.35 6.35 16.49
N LEU A 240 11.28 6.25 15.68
CA LEU A 240 9.90 6.30 16.15
C LEU A 240 9.39 5.00 16.82
N PRO A 241 9.82 3.78 16.46
CA PRO A 241 9.27 2.55 17.05
C PRO A 241 9.48 2.37 18.57
N TYR A 242 10.48 3.03 19.17
CA TYR A 242 10.67 3.05 20.64
C TYR A 242 9.42 3.51 21.41
N LEU A 243 8.58 4.30 20.75
CA LEU A 243 7.34 4.84 21.31
C LEU A 243 6.29 3.76 21.58
N ILE A 244 6.46 2.56 20.99
CA ILE A 244 5.54 1.43 21.11
C ILE A 244 6.01 0.45 22.21
N ASN A 245 7.33 0.34 22.48
CA ASN A 245 7.88 -0.51 23.54
C ASN A 245 8.96 0.21 24.38
N PRO A 246 8.61 0.81 25.52
CA PRO A 246 9.53 1.60 26.35
C PRO A 246 10.62 0.79 27.07
N ASN A 247 10.67 -0.55 26.89
CA ASN A 247 11.60 -1.43 27.58
C ASN A 247 12.92 -1.66 26.84
N TRP A 248 13.08 -1.18 25.61
CA TRP A 248 14.34 -1.32 24.87
C TRP A 248 15.25 -0.21 25.34
N ASN A 249 16.45 -0.46 25.87
CA ASN A 249 17.29 0.60 26.45
C ASN A 249 18.24 1.20 25.41
N THR A 250 17.73 1.51 24.22
CA THR A 250 18.54 1.92 23.06
C THR A 250 18.73 3.44 22.96
N THR A 251 19.86 3.82 22.37
CA THR A 251 20.40 5.18 22.26
C THR A 251 19.68 6.02 21.20
N ALA A 252 18.49 6.53 21.51
CA ALA A 252 17.77 7.40 20.58
C ALA A 252 18.44 8.78 20.40
N LEU A 253 18.86 9.11 19.17
CA LEU A 253 19.55 10.35 18.78
C LEU A 253 18.75 11.65 19.00
N ALA A 254 17.42 11.56 18.93
CA ALA A 254 16.50 12.66 19.19
C ALA A 254 15.34 12.16 20.03
N THR A 255 15.06 12.85 21.13
CA THR A 255 13.87 12.56 21.95
C THR A 255 12.69 13.30 21.35
N VAL A 256 11.87 12.57 20.57
CA VAL A 256 10.60 13.11 20.05
C VAL A 256 9.52 12.93 21.11
N GLY A 257 8.97 14.05 21.59
CA GLY A 257 7.89 14.06 22.54
C GLY A 257 6.59 13.57 21.90
N THR A 258 6.12 12.39 22.29
CA THR A 258 4.89 11.77 21.74
C THR A 258 3.62 12.06 22.48
N LYS A 259 3.59 13.09 23.35
CA LYS A 259 2.38 13.40 24.12
C LYS A 259 1.12 13.58 23.26
N ASN A 260 1.28 13.84 21.95
CA ASN A 260 0.20 14.00 20.98
C ASN A 260 0.07 12.85 19.96
N PHE A 261 0.89 11.80 20.02
CA PHE A 261 0.70 10.65 19.13
C PHE A 261 -0.57 9.90 19.54
N PRO A 262 -1.53 9.69 18.62
CA PRO A 262 -2.57 8.72 18.89
C PRO A 262 -1.91 7.36 19.18
N PRO A 263 -2.41 6.56 20.13
CA PRO A 263 -1.84 5.25 20.42
C PRO A 263 -1.86 4.40 19.15
N ILE A 264 -0.70 4.28 18.51
CA ILE A 264 -0.45 3.39 17.38
C ILE A 264 -0.43 1.98 17.97
N ARG A 265 -1.60 1.35 18.06
CA ARG A 265 -1.73 -0.05 18.49
C ARG A 265 -1.70 -1.03 17.31
N TYR A 266 -1.48 -0.55 16.10
CA TYR A 266 -1.65 -1.34 14.88
C TYR A 266 -0.38 -1.26 14.05
N SER A 267 0.00 -2.40 13.48
CA SER A 267 1.12 -2.56 12.56
C SER A 267 0.90 -1.67 11.34
N ALA A 268 1.28 -0.40 11.47
CA ALA A 268 1.48 0.41 10.30
C ALA A 268 2.77 -0.14 9.68
N ASP A 269 2.59 -1.05 8.74
CA ASP A 269 3.65 -1.66 7.93
C ASP A 269 4.39 -0.62 7.05
N SER A 270 4.19 0.68 7.29
CA SER A 270 5.07 1.77 6.87
C SER A 270 4.63 3.09 7.53
N PHE A 271 5.54 3.77 8.22
CA PHE A 271 5.38 5.18 8.56
C PHE A 271 6.30 5.97 7.65
N ASN A 272 5.73 6.95 6.94
CA ASN A 272 6.58 7.94 6.30
C ASN A 272 6.65 9.13 7.24
N TYR A 273 7.81 9.71 7.50
CA TYR A 273 7.91 10.92 8.31
C TYR A 273 8.96 11.86 7.76
N THR A 274 8.69 13.16 7.78
CA THR A 274 9.69 14.19 7.51
C THR A 274 10.17 14.78 8.81
N ILE A 275 11.44 15.09 8.94
CA ILE A 275 11.98 15.73 10.14
C ILE A 275 13.13 16.66 9.77
N LEU A 276 13.16 17.83 10.39
CA LEU A 276 14.21 18.81 10.16
C LEU A 276 15.36 18.53 11.13
N GLN A 277 16.48 18.02 10.63
CA GLN A 277 17.62 17.61 11.43
C GLN A 277 18.86 18.38 11.06
N ARG A 278 19.74 18.59 12.03
CA ARG A 278 21.08 19.10 11.75
C ARG A 278 22.09 17.97 11.65
N GLY A 279 22.82 17.98 10.54
CA GLY A 279 23.95 17.10 10.30
C GLY A 279 25.28 17.83 10.31
N PHE A 280 26.34 17.04 10.30
CA PHE A 280 27.70 17.49 10.11
C PHE A 280 28.22 16.90 8.79
N THR A 281 28.75 17.74 7.92
CA THR A 281 29.32 17.31 6.65
C THR A 281 30.58 18.11 6.39
N THR A 282 31.39 17.67 5.44
CA THR A 282 32.40 18.54 4.86
C THR A 282 32.01 18.90 3.44
N VAL A 283 32.52 20.03 2.96
CA VAL A 283 32.54 20.36 1.54
C VAL A 283 33.97 20.23 1.08
N THR A 284 34.20 19.35 0.11
CA THR A 284 35.52 19.15 -0.49
C THR A 284 35.54 19.78 -1.87
N ASP A 285 35.98 21.03 -1.95
CA ASP A 285 35.92 21.80 -3.20
C ASP A 285 36.98 21.35 -4.21
N ASN A 286 38.18 20.99 -3.73
CA ASN A 286 39.31 20.62 -4.59
C ASN A 286 40.14 19.50 -3.94
N CYS A 287 40.11 18.32 -4.54
CA CYS A 287 41.15 17.31 -4.35
C CYS A 287 41.98 17.20 -5.63
N GLU A 288 43.28 17.43 -5.54
CA GLU A 288 44.19 17.36 -6.68
C GLU A 288 45.46 16.57 -6.37
N TYR A 289 46.09 16.07 -7.43
CA TYR A 289 47.43 15.51 -7.30
C TYR A 289 48.44 16.63 -7.18
N GLN A 290 49.18 16.64 -6.07
CA GLN A 290 50.24 17.61 -5.83
C GLN A 290 51.56 16.87 -5.60
N SER A 291 52.62 17.32 -6.26
CA SER A 291 53.98 16.87 -5.94
C SER A 291 54.42 17.57 -4.66
N LEU A 292 54.41 16.87 -3.54
CA LEU A 292 54.85 17.42 -2.27
C LEU A 292 56.35 17.18 -2.08
N ASP A 293 57.09 18.26 -1.86
CA ASP A 293 58.50 18.26 -1.51
C ASP A 293 58.75 19.11 -0.24
N ALA A 294 60.02 19.23 0.17
CA ALA A 294 60.39 20.00 1.35
C ALA A 294 60.17 21.52 1.21
N GLU A 295 59.90 22.01 -0.01
CA GLU A 295 59.69 23.43 -0.33
C GLU A 295 58.20 23.76 -0.59
N THR A 296 57.37 22.76 -0.88
CA THR A 296 55.91 22.92 -0.99
C THR A 296 55.27 23.29 0.35
N VAL A 297 54.10 23.91 0.31
CA VAL A 297 53.29 24.20 1.50
C VAL A 297 52.00 23.38 1.39
N PRO A 298 51.77 22.39 2.27
CA PRO A 298 52.59 21.99 3.41
C PRO A 298 53.82 21.18 3.00
N ALA A 299 54.98 21.44 3.61
CA ALA A 299 56.20 20.69 3.29
C ALA A 299 56.07 19.28 3.82
N VAL A 300 56.28 18.26 2.98
CA VAL A 300 56.24 16.86 3.40
C VAL A 300 57.66 16.30 3.41
N ARG A 301 58.12 15.89 4.59
CA ARG A 301 59.40 15.22 4.75
C ARG A 301 59.16 13.73 4.94
N ARG A 302 59.73 12.93 4.04
CA ARG A 302 59.75 11.48 4.12
C ARG A 302 61.12 11.03 4.62
N SER A 303 61.19 10.32 5.74
CA SER A 303 62.39 9.56 6.11
C SER A 303 62.10 8.07 5.95
N PHE A 304 63.03 7.38 5.29
CA PHE A 304 63.03 5.93 5.15
C PHE A 304 64.19 5.39 5.95
N THR A 305 63.90 4.66 7.02
CA THR A 305 64.94 3.95 7.77
C THR A 305 64.74 2.46 7.55
N GLN A 306 65.74 1.81 6.95
CA GLN A 306 65.77 0.35 6.91
C GLN A 306 66.01 -0.18 8.31
N VAL A 307 65.21 -1.15 8.70
CA VAL A 307 65.31 -1.80 9.99
C VAL A 307 66.47 -2.79 9.98
N GLU A 308 67.61 -2.40 10.56
CA GLU A 308 68.77 -3.28 10.73
C GLU A 308 68.72 -3.98 12.10
N ASN A 309 68.76 -5.32 12.11
CA ASN A 309 68.87 -6.14 13.32
C ASN A 309 70.24 -6.81 13.39
N GLY A 310 71.23 -6.13 13.94
CA GLY A 310 72.62 -6.61 13.87
C GLY A 310 73.11 -6.72 12.42
N ASP A 311 73.65 -7.87 12.01
CA ASP A 311 74.13 -8.11 10.63
C ASP A 311 73.00 -8.40 9.62
N GLN A 312 71.74 -8.52 10.06
CA GLN A 312 70.61 -8.82 9.18
C GLN A 312 69.79 -7.56 8.90
N VAL A 313 69.79 -7.13 7.64
CA VAL A 313 68.84 -6.14 7.13
C VAL A 313 67.49 -6.82 7.04
N MET A 314 66.57 -6.46 7.93
CA MET A 314 65.21 -6.94 7.85
C MET A 314 64.48 -6.15 6.74
N PRO A 315 63.54 -6.76 6.01
CA PRO A 315 62.88 -6.12 4.87
C PRO A 315 61.87 -5.03 5.28
N TYR A 316 61.98 -4.45 6.48
CA TYR A 316 61.05 -3.44 6.97
C TYR A 316 61.65 -2.04 6.78
N THR A 317 60.78 -1.13 6.39
CA THR A 317 61.07 0.28 6.23
C THR A 317 60.12 1.05 7.13
N THR A 318 60.67 1.88 8.01
CA THR A 318 59.87 2.90 8.71
C THR A 318 59.73 4.09 7.78
N VAL A 319 58.50 4.52 7.56
CA VAL A 319 58.19 5.72 6.79
C VAL A 319 57.65 6.75 7.78
N SER A 320 58.46 7.76 8.08
CA SER A 320 58.01 8.93 8.81
C SER A 320 57.57 9.99 7.83
N VAL A 321 56.39 10.56 8.05
CA VAL A 321 55.89 11.68 7.27
C VAL A 321 55.55 12.82 8.22
N ALA A 322 56.33 13.89 8.12
CA ALA A 322 56.15 15.10 8.91
C ALA A 322 55.80 16.28 8.03
N THR A 323 54.87 17.10 8.50
CA THR A 323 54.51 18.38 7.88
C THR A 323 54.34 19.51 8.88
N THR A 324 54.54 20.74 8.41
CA THR A 324 54.27 21.96 9.20
C THR A 324 53.08 22.67 8.59
N CYS A 325 51.96 22.70 9.32
CA CYS A 325 50.73 23.33 8.89
C CYS A 325 50.89 24.87 8.81
N GLY A 326 50.01 25.55 8.07
CA GLY A 326 50.08 27.01 7.89
C GLY A 326 50.05 27.84 9.18
N ASN A 327 49.52 27.26 10.27
CA ASN A 327 49.50 27.86 11.61
C ASN A 327 50.78 27.59 12.44
N GLY A 328 51.79 26.91 11.87
CA GLY A 328 53.05 26.56 12.52
C GLY A 328 53.01 25.28 13.37
N VAL A 329 51.87 24.58 13.44
CA VAL A 329 51.79 23.28 14.12
C VAL A 329 52.47 22.22 13.28
N GLN A 330 53.37 21.45 13.88
CA GLN A 330 53.97 20.28 13.24
C GLN A 330 53.12 19.03 13.52
N VAL A 331 52.80 18.30 12.46
CA VAL A 331 52.11 17.01 12.52
C VAL A 331 53.05 15.96 11.93
N GLN A 332 53.28 14.87 12.65
CA GLN A 332 54.15 13.79 12.24
C GLN A 332 53.47 12.45 12.56
N TYR A 333 53.50 11.53 11.60
CA TYR A 333 53.10 10.14 11.78
C TYR A 333 54.20 9.22 11.27
N ASP A 334 54.39 8.11 11.97
CA ASP A 334 55.34 7.07 11.62
C ASP A 334 54.59 5.77 11.36
N VAL A 335 54.86 5.12 10.23
CA VAL A 335 54.32 3.79 9.89
C VAL A 335 55.42 2.81 9.55
N LEU A 336 55.16 1.55 9.85
CA LEU A 336 56.05 0.42 9.56
C LEU A 336 55.49 -0.36 8.36
N SER A 337 56.34 -0.67 7.37
CA SER A 337 55.96 -1.54 6.25
C SER A 337 57.11 -2.44 5.81
N GLN A 338 56.81 -3.71 5.51
CA GLN A 338 57.66 -4.71 4.85
C GLN A 338 57.81 -4.47 3.36
N THR A 339 56.93 -3.67 2.77
CA THR A 339 56.92 -3.39 1.33
C THR A 339 57.06 -1.89 1.12
N ASN A 340 57.17 -1.48 -0.14
CA ASN A 340 57.10 -0.06 -0.48
C ASN A 340 55.64 0.45 -0.55
N ASN A 341 54.67 -0.32 -0.05
CA ASN A 341 53.25 0.05 -0.06
C ASN A 341 52.88 0.66 1.29
N THR A 342 53.06 1.97 1.41
CA THR A 342 52.61 2.75 2.56
C THR A 342 51.52 3.72 2.14
N PHE A 343 50.61 4.00 3.06
CA PHE A 343 49.52 4.95 2.87
C PHE A 343 49.25 5.70 4.18
N LEU A 344 49.27 7.02 4.11
CA LEU A 344 49.20 7.92 5.26
C LEU A 344 48.27 9.11 4.98
N SER A 345 47.71 9.68 6.04
CA SER A 345 46.96 10.94 6.00
C SER A 345 47.53 11.94 6.99
N LEU A 346 47.58 13.20 6.58
CA LEU A 346 47.93 14.34 7.42
C LEU A 346 46.86 15.42 7.27
N SER A 347 46.17 15.73 8.36
CA SER A 347 45.16 16.78 8.37
C SER A 347 45.69 18.08 9.00
N CYS A 348 45.85 19.13 8.18
CA CYS A 348 46.35 20.43 8.64
C CYS A 348 45.23 21.47 8.75
N PRO A 349 44.93 22.00 9.95
CA PRO A 349 43.98 23.10 10.10
C PRO A 349 44.62 24.42 9.61
N GLU A 350 43.92 25.10 8.72
CA GLU A 350 44.27 26.41 8.18
C GLU A 350 43.08 27.38 8.40
N THR A 351 43.38 28.67 8.52
CA THR A 351 42.35 29.72 8.57
C THR A 351 42.35 30.41 7.23
N HIS A 352 41.24 30.34 6.52
CA HIS A 352 41.06 31.01 5.24
C HIS A 352 40.96 32.54 5.45
N ASP A 353 41.15 33.32 4.39
CA ASP A 353 41.21 34.79 4.45
C ASP A 353 39.92 35.44 5.01
N ASP A 354 38.78 34.75 4.92
CA ASP A 354 37.48 35.16 5.45
C ASP A 354 37.28 34.76 6.93
N GLY A 355 38.28 34.15 7.56
CA GLY A 355 38.24 33.67 8.94
C GLY A 355 37.57 32.30 9.10
N SER A 356 37.16 31.66 7.99
CA SER A 356 36.63 30.30 8.04
C SER A 356 37.74 29.28 8.32
N LEU A 357 37.36 28.18 8.99
CA LEU A 357 38.25 27.07 9.26
C LEU A 357 38.22 26.13 8.05
N ILE A 358 39.39 25.88 7.47
CA ILE A 358 39.59 24.92 6.40
C ILE A 358 40.65 23.89 6.84
N TYR A 359 40.54 22.67 6.36
CA TYR A 359 41.53 21.63 6.58
C TYR A 359 42.16 21.27 5.24
N ARG A 360 43.48 21.32 5.18
CA ARG A 360 44.23 20.73 4.07
C ARG A 360 44.60 19.31 4.46
N VAL A 361 43.95 18.34 3.84
CA VAL A 361 44.17 16.90 4.08
C VAL A 361 45.09 16.37 2.99
N ILE A 362 46.21 15.79 3.39
CA ILE A 362 47.21 15.21 2.49
C ILE A 362 47.15 13.69 2.62
N PHE A 363 46.80 12.99 1.53
CA PHE A 363 46.99 11.55 1.41
C PHE A 363 48.30 11.26 0.70
N ASP A 364 49.22 10.63 1.43
CA ASP A 364 50.53 10.24 0.91
C ASP A 364 50.61 8.73 0.73
N GLY A 365 50.66 8.29 -0.53
CA GLY A 365 50.72 6.88 -0.91
C GLY A 365 52.02 6.51 -1.62
N GLN A 366 52.52 5.31 -1.35
CA GLN A 366 53.68 4.74 -2.03
C GLN A 366 53.37 3.34 -2.58
N GLY A 367 54.21 2.88 -3.51
CA GLY A 367 54.08 1.55 -4.12
C GLY A 367 52.75 1.41 -4.86
N LEU A 368 51.90 0.47 -4.42
CA LEU A 368 50.56 0.26 -4.99
C LEU A 368 49.64 1.49 -4.88
N TYR A 369 49.85 2.34 -3.89
CA TYR A 369 49.00 3.50 -3.60
C TYR A 369 49.60 4.81 -4.12
N SER A 370 50.73 4.76 -4.83
CA SER A 370 51.33 5.98 -5.38
C SER A 370 50.45 6.57 -6.46
N GLY A 371 50.14 7.87 -6.35
CA GLY A 371 49.48 8.59 -7.43
C GLY A 371 50.32 8.60 -8.72
N PRO A 372 49.76 9.07 -9.85
CA PRO A 372 50.49 9.27 -11.08
C PRO A 372 51.79 10.04 -10.80
N GLN A 373 52.93 9.49 -11.22
CA GLN A 373 54.26 10.07 -10.99
C GLN A 373 54.68 10.22 -9.52
N GLY A 374 54.08 9.48 -8.59
CA GLY A 374 54.41 9.54 -7.16
C GLY A 374 53.89 10.79 -6.45
N GLN A 375 52.87 11.45 -7.03
CA GLN A 375 52.20 12.60 -6.44
C GLN A 375 51.25 12.17 -5.31
N SER A 376 51.13 13.03 -4.29
CA SER A 376 50.20 12.87 -3.18
C SER A 376 48.85 13.50 -3.55
N VAL A 377 47.76 13.07 -2.92
CA VAL A 377 46.45 13.73 -3.10
C VAL A 377 46.28 14.76 -2.00
N VAL A 378 46.04 16.01 -2.37
CA VAL A 378 45.80 17.10 -1.43
C VAL A 378 44.38 17.60 -1.62
N CYS A 379 43.62 17.60 -0.54
CA CYS A 379 42.23 18.02 -0.49
C CYS A 379 42.08 19.25 0.40
N GLU A 380 41.39 20.28 -0.09
CA GLU A 380 40.91 21.39 0.73
C GLU A 380 39.48 21.12 1.17
N VAL A 381 39.29 21.03 2.48
CA VAL A 381 38.08 20.53 3.11
C VAL A 381 37.54 21.55 4.09
N ALA A 382 36.32 22.03 3.86
CA ALA A 382 35.63 22.95 4.76
C ALA A 382 34.60 22.16 5.61
N PRO A 383 34.77 22.04 6.93
CA PRO A 383 33.79 21.40 7.80
C PRO A 383 32.58 22.30 8.00
N MET A 384 31.39 21.75 7.76
CA MET A 384 30.12 22.46 7.78
C MET A 384 29.07 21.73 8.61
N THR A 385 28.19 22.49 9.24
CA THR A 385 26.92 21.99 9.74
C THR A 385 25.84 22.31 8.72
N LEU A 386 24.90 21.38 8.58
CA LEU A 386 23.84 21.45 7.59
C LEU A 386 22.49 21.17 8.22
N GLU A 387 21.48 21.97 7.91
CA GLU A 387 20.10 21.72 8.30
C GLU A 387 19.34 21.08 7.13
N ILE A 388 18.78 19.88 7.34
CA ILE A 388 18.17 19.06 6.29
C ILE A 388 16.77 18.61 6.70
N ASN A 389 15.81 18.73 5.78
CA ASN A 389 14.49 18.13 5.92
C ASN A 389 14.54 16.68 5.40
N SER A 390 14.89 15.74 6.27
CA SER A 390 14.97 14.32 5.92
C SER A 390 13.56 13.73 5.81
N THR A 391 13.25 13.11 4.67
CA THR A 391 12.05 12.30 4.50
C THR A 391 12.41 10.84 4.67
N HIS A 392 11.73 10.19 5.58
CA HIS A 392 11.86 8.78 5.91
C HIS A 392 10.60 8.08 5.42
N SER A 393 10.73 6.95 4.73
CA SER A 393 9.62 6.09 4.31
C SER A 393 9.87 4.64 4.74
N GLY A 394 8.79 3.86 4.93
CA GLY A 394 8.88 2.41 5.18
C GLY A 394 8.72 1.94 6.63
N SER A 395 8.71 0.62 6.83
CA SER A 395 8.45 -0.02 8.12
C SER A 395 9.74 -0.28 8.93
N LEU A 396 10.90 -0.46 8.29
CA LEU A 396 12.17 -0.76 8.95
C LEU A 396 13.37 -0.21 8.14
N VAL A 397 14.24 0.53 8.84
CA VAL A 397 15.69 0.83 8.67
C VAL A 397 16.21 1.41 7.34
N TYR A 398 15.47 1.44 6.24
CA TYR A 398 15.99 1.99 4.98
C TYR A 398 15.20 3.20 4.52
N HIS A 399 15.88 4.35 4.53
CA HIS A 399 15.31 5.62 4.16
C HIS A 399 16.03 6.16 2.93
N GLU A 400 15.32 6.20 1.80
CA GLU A 400 15.73 7.04 0.67
C GLU A 400 15.60 8.49 1.12
N LEU A 401 16.73 9.05 1.56
CA LEU A 401 16.82 10.46 1.88
C LEU A 401 16.80 11.23 0.56
N TYR A 402 15.61 11.71 0.18
CA TYR A 402 15.49 12.66 -0.91
C TYR A 402 15.90 14.03 -0.41
N PHE A 403 17.09 14.48 -0.80
CA PHE A 403 17.56 15.82 -0.55
C PHE A 403 17.32 16.70 -1.79
N ASP A 404 16.81 17.91 -1.60
CA ASP A 404 16.91 18.95 -2.61
C ASP A 404 18.21 19.74 -2.36
N PRO A 405 19.26 19.58 -3.18
CA PRO A 405 20.54 20.24 -2.95
C PRO A 405 20.47 21.76 -2.98
N ALA A 406 19.40 22.34 -3.53
CA ALA A 406 19.23 23.78 -3.64
C ALA A 406 18.77 24.46 -2.32
N GLU A 407 18.36 23.71 -1.30
CA GLU A 407 17.79 24.26 -0.05
C GLU A 407 18.75 24.25 1.16
N PHE A 408 20.01 23.88 0.99
CA PHE A 408 20.96 23.72 2.09
C PHE A 408 21.45 25.07 2.69
N ASP A 409 21.15 25.31 3.98
CA ASP A 409 21.79 26.37 4.79
C ASP A 409 23.09 25.84 5.40
N LEU A 410 24.21 26.09 4.70
CA LEU A 410 25.53 25.66 5.15
C LEU A 410 26.13 26.68 6.13
N ARG A 411 26.61 26.18 7.27
CA ARG A 411 27.30 26.98 8.29
C ARG A 411 28.62 26.36 8.65
N PHE A 412 29.61 27.16 9.02
CA PHE A 412 30.90 26.63 9.46
C PHE A 412 30.75 25.87 10.78
N ALA A 413 31.25 24.65 10.80
CA ALA A 413 31.25 23.84 12.00
C ALA A 413 32.21 24.38 13.06
N SER A 414 32.01 23.96 14.31
CA SER A 414 32.88 24.35 15.39
C SER A 414 34.26 23.70 15.29
N TYR A 415 35.32 24.45 15.68
CA TYR A 415 36.71 23.98 15.62
C TYR A 415 36.91 22.62 16.31
N ASN A 416 36.28 22.41 17.45
CA ASN A 416 36.41 21.19 18.24
C ASN A 416 35.76 19.97 17.59
N LEU A 417 34.59 20.14 16.96
CA LEU A 417 33.93 19.07 16.22
C LEU A 417 34.77 18.69 14.99
N SER A 418 35.26 19.69 14.26
CA SER A 418 36.14 19.49 13.11
C SER A 418 37.43 18.76 13.51
N TYR A 419 38.06 19.17 14.61
CA TYR A 419 39.24 18.49 15.16
C TYR A 419 38.97 17.02 15.45
N ALA A 420 37.83 16.69 16.09
CA ALA A 420 37.46 15.29 16.35
C ALA A 420 37.31 14.47 15.07
N ALA A 421 36.66 15.05 14.05
CA ALA A 421 36.42 14.40 12.77
C ALA A 421 37.73 14.10 12.01
N PHE A 422 38.63 15.07 11.92
CA PHE A 422 39.93 14.87 11.26
C PHE A 422 40.92 14.04 12.08
N TYR A 423 40.85 14.10 13.42
CA TYR A 423 41.57 13.15 14.27
C TYR A 423 41.12 11.72 13.98
N ALA A 424 39.81 11.48 13.91
CA ALA A 424 39.28 10.15 13.58
C ALA A 424 39.72 9.69 12.19
N LEU A 425 39.69 10.57 11.19
CA LEU A 425 40.19 10.29 9.84
C LEU A 425 41.65 9.84 9.84
N ASP A 426 42.53 10.63 10.46
CA ASP A 426 43.96 10.33 10.52
C ASP A 426 44.22 9.03 11.31
N GLN A 427 43.51 8.81 12.42
CA GLN A 427 43.63 7.58 13.20
C GLN A 427 43.14 6.36 12.42
N THR A 428 42.00 6.46 11.72
CA THR A 428 41.47 5.38 10.89
C THR A 428 42.50 4.97 9.83
N ILE A 429 43.16 5.94 9.18
CA ILE A 429 44.19 5.68 8.16
C ILE A 429 45.45 5.08 8.75
N LEU A 430 45.89 5.59 9.90
CA LEU A 430 47.04 5.06 10.60
C LEU A 430 46.81 3.60 11.04
N HIS A 431 45.64 3.28 11.59
CA HIS A 431 45.29 1.92 12.01
C HIS A 431 45.04 0.99 10.82
N GLY A 432 44.57 1.53 9.70
CA GLY A 432 44.35 0.77 8.46
C GLY A 432 45.64 0.43 7.71
N GLN A 433 46.80 0.99 8.08
CA GLN A 433 48.09 0.62 7.50
C GLN A 433 48.60 -0.69 8.11
N GLY A 434 48.52 -1.77 7.33
CA GLY A 434 49.13 -3.05 7.65
C GLY A 434 50.61 -3.11 7.27
N MET A 435 51.25 -4.24 7.56
CA MET A 435 52.68 -4.43 7.31
C MET A 435 53.04 -4.54 5.83
N THR A 436 52.14 -4.98 4.96
CA THR A 436 52.45 -5.16 3.53
C THR A 436 51.59 -4.30 2.60
N ARG A 437 50.45 -3.84 3.11
CA ARG A 437 49.36 -3.17 2.39
C ARG A 437 48.57 -2.29 3.35
N SER A 438 47.79 -1.35 2.81
CA SER A 438 46.85 -0.52 3.53
C SER A 438 45.44 -0.96 3.21
N LEU A 439 44.63 -1.28 4.23
CA LEU A 439 43.21 -1.62 4.08
C LEU A 439 42.46 -0.52 3.33
N ILE A 440 42.76 0.74 3.65
CA ILE A 440 42.09 1.91 3.09
C ILE A 440 42.59 2.19 1.68
N GLY A 441 43.90 2.10 1.48
CA GLY A 441 44.50 2.21 0.15
C GLY A 441 43.96 1.15 -0.80
N ASP A 442 43.83 -0.09 -0.35
CA ASP A 442 43.26 -1.20 -1.12
C ASP A 442 41.78 -0.95 -1.43
N SER A 443 40.96 -0.59 -0.44
CA SER A 443 39.54 -0.25 -0.64
C SER A 443 39.35 0.85 -1.69
N MET A 444 40.10 1.95 -1.59
CA MET A 444 39.98 3.08 -2.53
C MET A 444 40.51 2.74 -3.92
N THR A 445 41.57 1.93 -4.02
CA THR A 445 42.09 1.44 -5.30
C THR A 445 41.10 0.48 -5.96
N THR A 446 40.44 -0.39 -5.18
CA THR A 446 39.37 -1.26 -5.66
C THR A 446 38.18 -0.45 -6.16
N ILE A 447 37.69 0.52 -5.39
CA ILE A 447 36.58 1.41 -5.82
C ILE A 447 36.91 2.06 -7.17
N TYR A 448 38.13 2.57 -7.33
CA TYR A 448 38.57 3.18 -8.58
C TYR A 448 38.66 2.17 -9.73
N ALA A 449 39.15 0.96 -9.47
CA ALA A 449 39.29 -0.09 -10.46
C ALA A 449 37.94 -0.71 -10.89
N THR A 450 36.91 -0.67 -10.04
CA THR A 450 35.58 -1.22 -10.31
C THR A 450 34.62 -0.26 -10.99
N GLN A 451 35.04 0.98 -11.25
CA GLN A 451 34.20 1.96 -11.94
C GLN A 451 33.74 1.44 -13.30
N ASP A 452 32.47 1.70 -13.62
CA ASP A 452 31.87 1.32 -14.89
C ASP A 452 32.62 1.97 -16.06
N GLN A 453 33.11 1.15 -16.99
CA GLN A 453 33.82 1.63 -18.17
C GLN A 453 32.93 2.45 -19.10
N ASP A 454 31.60 2.32 -19.00
CA ASP A 454 30.65 3.07 -19.80
C ASP A 454 30.38 4.49 -19.27
N GLN A 455 30.78 4.80 -18.03
CA GLN A 455 30.69 6.14 -17.44
C GLN A 455 32.05 6.85 -17.46
N THR A 456 32.05 8.19 -17.47
CA THR A 456 33.30 8.96 -17.34
C THR A 456 33.93 8.64 -15.99
N PRO A 457 35.14 8.01 -15.93
CA PRO A 457 35.73 7.59 -14.67
C PRO A 457 35.89 8.78 -13.74
N ILE A 458 35.48 8.61 -12.49
CA ILE A 458 35.64 9.64 -11.47
C ILE A 458 37.13 9.72 -11.13
N PRO A 459 37.75 10.92 -11.22
CA PRO A 459 39.15 11.08 -10.89
C PRO A 459 39.45 10.55 -9.48
N TYR A 460 40.52 9.76 -9.34
CA TYR A 460 40.92 9.20 -8.05
C TYR A 460 41.00 10.22 -6.90
N PRO A 461 41.49 11.48 -7.09
CA PRO A 461 41.43 12.51 -6.04
C PRO A 461 40.02 12.83 -5.55
N ARG A 462 39.02 12.81 -6.44
CA ARG A 462 37.62 13.07 -6.07
C ARG A 462 37.03 11.96 -5.20
N LEU A 463 37.44 10.70 -5.42
CA LEU A 463 37.05 9.60 -4.53
C LEU A 463 37.55 9.85 -3.10
N TRP A 464 38.76 10.39 -2.94
CA TRP A 464 39.28 10.77 -1.63
C TRP A 464 38.49 11.90 -0.97
N GLY A 465 38.03 12.89 -1.74
CA GLY A 465 37.12 13.91 -1.22
C GLY A 465 35.81 13.30 -0.70
N SER A 466 35.24 12.37 -1.45
CA SER A 466 34.06 11.62 -1.01
C SER A 466 34.36 10.76 0.23
N TYR A 467 35.53 10.13 0.30
CA TYR A 467 35.94 9.37 1.49
C TYR A 467 36.01 10.26 2.75
N ILE A 468 36.62 11.45 2.63
CA ILE A 468 36.67 12.44 3.73
C ILE A 468 35.26 12.84 4.15
N GLU A 469 34.38 13.15 3.20
CA GLU A 469 32.99 13.52 3.48
C GLU A 469 32.26 12.43 4.25
N GLY A 470 32.36 11.17 3.83
CA GLY A 470 31.72 10.04 4.52
C GLY A 470 32.24 9.83 5.93
N THR A 471 33.57 9.81 6.09
CA THR A 471 34.24 9.62 7.38
C THR A 471 33.90 10.75 8.35
N THR A 472 34.06 12.01 7.93
CA THR A 472 33.84 13.17 8.80
C THR A 472 32.37 13.31 9.17
N ALA A 473 31.46 13.14 8.20
CA ALA A 473 30.03 13.14 8.45
C ALA A 473 29.65 12.08 9.48
N PHE A 474 30.12 10.85 9.32
CA PHE A 474 29.86 9.78 10.27
C PHE A 474 30.38 10.12 11.67
N VAL A 475 31.60 10.64 11.81
CA VAL A 475 32.18 10.98 13.13
C VAL A 475 31.37 12.05 13.85
N GLY A 476 31.01 13.14 13.14
CA GLY A 476 30.17 14.18 13.72
C GLY A 476 28.84 13.62 14.20
N THR A 477 28.32 12.66 13.45
CA THR A 477 27.07 12.01 13.82
C THR A 477 27.22 11.02 14.98
N ALA A 478 28.27 10.20 15.00
CA ALA A 478 28.57 9.27 16.10
C ALA A 478 28.77 10.03 17.42
N ILE A 479 29.41 11.19 17.39
CA ILE A 479 29.53 12.08 18.55
C ILE A 479 28.14 12.54 19.01
N LYS A 480 27.30 13.02 18.08
CA LYS A 480 25.92 13.44 18.39
C LYS A 480 25.12 12.29 19.02
N THR A 481 25.23 11.09 18.48
CA THR A 481 24.60 9.86 19.03
C THR A 481 25.06 9.60 20.45
N ARG A 482 26.38 9.60 20.67
CA ARG A 482 26.96 9.33 21.98
C ARG A 482 26.56 10.37 23.02
N LEU A 483 26.39 11.63 22.64
CA LEU A 483 25.91 12.67 23.53
C LEU A 483 24.41 12.50 23.86
N SER A 484 23.60 12.07 22.90
CA SER A 484 22.17 11.80 23.11
C SER A 484 21.89 10.46 23.82
N ALA A 485 22.85 9.55 23.87
CA ALA A 485 22.71 8.20 24.38
C ALA A 485 22.46 8.11 25.90
N TYR A 486 21.73 7.07 26.34
CA TYR A 486 21.47 6.80 27.78
C TYR A 486 22.74 6.40 28.55
N ASP A 487 23.69 5.75 27.90
CA ASP A 487 25.00 5.43 28.45
C ASP A 487 26.06 6.50 28.11
N GLY A 488 25.64 7.59 27.45
CA GLY A 488 26.42 8.78 27.17
C GLY A 488 26.64 9.68 28.39
N PRO A 489 27.41 10.77 28.23
CA PRO A 489 27.77 11.68 29.33
C PRO A 489 26.57 12.40 29.97
N PHE A 490 25.41 12.41 29.32
CA PHE A 490 24.18 13.05 29.81
C PHE A 490 23.07 12.09 30.20
N SER A 491 23.34 10.77 30.22
CA SER A 491 22.35 9.75 30.57
C SER A 491 21.01 9.87 29.81
N GLY A 492 21.07 10.19 28.51
CA GLY A 492 19.89 10.34 27.66
C GLY A 492 19.13 11.66 27.80
N SER A 493 19.63 12.61 28.60
CA SER A 493 19.00 13.92 28.79
C SER A 493 20.02 15.06 28.67
N PRO A 494 20.43 15.42 27.43
CA PRO A 494 21.35 16.52 27.22
C PRO A 494 20.81 17.84 27.82
N PRO A 495 21.69 18.70 28.37
CA PRO A 495 21.29 20.00 28.90
C PRO A 495 20.49 20.84 27.88
N LEU A 496 19.49 21.60 28.33
CA LEU A 496 18.64 22.44 27.45
C LEU A 496 19.44 23.50 26.68
N ASP A 497 20.55 23.97 27.25
CA ASP A 497 21.49 24.87 26.61
C ASP A 497 22.37 24.19 25.56
N LEU A 498 22.34 22.85 25.45
CA LEU A 498 23.02 22.04 24.44
C LEU A 498 22.04 21.46 23.39
N THR A 499 20.73 21.64 23.54
CA THR A 499 19.73 21.09 22.61
C THR A 499 19.04 22.16 21.76
N THR A 500 18.61 21.80 20.56
CA THR A 500 17.74 22.60 19.70
C THR A 500 16.43 21.86 19.44
N SER A 501 15.35 22.60 19.16
CA SER A 501 14.04 22.00 18.86
C SER A 501 14.01 21.47 17.44
N VAL A 502 13.56 20.24 17.27
CA VAL A 502 13.35 19.59 15.98
C VAL A 502 11.86 19.46 15.71
N ASN A 503 11.45 19.88 14.51
CA ASN A 503 10.08 19.75 14.06
C ASN A 503 10.02 18.81 12.84
N GLY A 504 8.97 18.01 12.78
CA GLY A 504 8.74 17.10 11.66
C GLY A 504 7.26 16.81 11.46
N THR A 505 6.94 15.97 10.49
CA THR A 505 5.58 15.46 10.26
C THR A 505 5.61 13.97 9.94
N ALA A 506 4.97 13.14 10.77
CA ALA A 506 4.74 11.73 10.50
C ALA A 506 3.43 11.52 9.73
N LEU A 507 3.52 10.92 8.56
CA LEU A 507 2.44 10.47 7.71
C LEU A 507 2.09 9.02 8.06
N SER A 508 0.96 8.84 8.75
CA SER A 508 0.41 7.51 9.03
C SER A 508 -0.75 7.21 8.09
N THR A 509 -0.80 6.02 7.48
CA THR A 509 -1.98 5.59 6.72
C THR A 509 -3.02 4.93 7.63
N THR A 510 -4.30 5.25 7.43
CA THR A 510 -5.41 4.63 8.16
C THR A 510 -6.70 4.71 7.34
N TYR A 511 -7.80 4.10 7.78
CA TYR A 511 -9.10 4.33 7.17
C TYR A 511 -9.84 5.51 7.80
N GLY A 512 -10.52 6.31 6.99
CA GLY A 512 -11.33 7.43 7.45
C GLY A 512 -12.05 8.13 6.30
N TRP A 513 -12.40 9.39 6.51
CA TRP A 513 -13.01 10.23 5.48
C TRP A 513 -12.13 11.43 5.19
N GLU A 514 -11.85 11.67 3.92
CA GLU A 514 -11.08 12.82 3.44
C GLU A 514 -11.90 13.61 2.42
N TYR A 515 -11.85 14.93 2.53
CA TYR A 515 -12.46 15.83 1.54
C TYR A 515 -11.53 15.97 0.31
N ARG A 516 -11.93 15.37 -0.82
CA ARG A 516 -11.23 15.56 -2.11
C ARG A 516 -12.02 16.53 -2.98
N LYS A 517 -11.36 17.61 -3.43
CA LYS A 517 -11.98 18.60 -4.31
C LYS A 517 -12.49 17.90 -5.58
N GLY A 518 -13.74 18.17 -5.96
CA GLY A 518 -14.38 17.58 -7.16
C GLY A 518 -15.29 16.39 -6.86
N ALA A 519 -14.70 15.22 -6.58
CA ALA A 519 -15.45 13.97 -6.39
C ALA A 519 -16.49 14.07 -5.26
N THR A 520 -16.12 14.66 -4.12
CA THR A 520 -17.01 14.73 -2.95
C THR A 520 -18.23 15.63 -3.19
N ASN A 521 -18.12 16.66 -4.04
CA ASN A 521 -19.26 17.53 -4.36
C ASN A 521 -20.29 16.81 -5.25
N ALA A 522 -19.81 16.02 -6.23
CA ALA A 522 -20.68 15.26 -7.12
C ALA A 522 -21.52 14.21 -6.38
N ILE A 523 -20.94 13.63 -5.32
CA ILE A 523 -21.61 12.64 -4.46
C ILE A 523 -22.89 13.21 -3.84
N LEU A 524 -22.96 14.49 -3.47
CA LEU A 524 -24.16 15.06 -2.80
C LEU A 524 -25.32 15.41 -3.74
N ILE A 525 -25.09 15.49 -5.06
CA ILE A 525 -26.07 16.01 -6.02
C ILE A 525 -27.36 15.17 -6.03
N PRO A 526 -27.33 13.82 -6.15
CA PRO A 526 -28.57 13.04 -6.27
C PRO A 526 -29.44 13.09 -5.00
N ALA A 527 -28.83 12.96 -3.82
CA ALA A 527 -29.52 13.04 -2.54
C ALA A 527 -30.14 14.43 -2.31
N SER A 528 -29.37 15.49 -2.59
CA SER A 528 -29.85 16.87 -2.44
C SER A 528 -30.96 17.18 -3.44
N PHE A 529 -30.82 16.75 -4.70
CA PHE A 529 -31.81 17.00 -5.74
C PHE A 529 -33.17 16.39 -5.37
N VAL A 530 -33.20 15.12 -4.95
CA VAL A 530 -34.48 14.48 -4.61
C VAL A 530 -35.09 15.04 -3.32
N ALA A 531 -34.26 15.35 -2.31
CA ALA A 531 -34.75 15.99 -1.08
C ALA A 531 -35.35 17.38 -1.36
N LEU A 532 -34.63 18.24 -2.09
CA LEU A 532 -35.10 19.58 -2.45
C LEU A 532 -36.32 19.53 -3.37
N ALA A 533 -36.32 18.66 -4.38
CA ALA A 533 -37.47 18.49 -5.25
C ALA A 533 -38.71 18.04 -4.46
N SER A 534 -38.57 17.12 -3.50
CA SER A 534 -39.66 16.72 -2.60
C SER A 534 -40.23 17.91 -1.82
N ILE A 535 -39.35 18.72 -1.21
CA ILE A 535 -39.75 19.89 -0.42
C ILE A 535 -40.45 20.92 -1.31
N ILE A 536 -39.87 21.22 -2.48
CA ILE A 536 -40.44 22.16 -3.45
C ILE A 536 -41.82 21.69 -3.92
N ILE A 537 -41.99 20.41 -4.26
CA ILE A 537 -43.27 19.83 -4.68
C ILE A 537 -44.33 20.00 -3.58
N VAL A 538 -43.98 19.71 -2.32
CA VAL A 538 -44.90 19.89 -1.18
C VAL A 538 -45.25 21.36 -0.95
N LEU A 539 -44.25 22.26 -0.90
CA LEU A 539 -44.48 23.69 -0.70
C LEU A 539 -45.31 24.28 -1.85
N TRP A 540 -44.99 23.90 -3.08
CA TRP A 540 -45.73 24.31 -4.26
C TRP A 540 -47.19 23.83 -4.20
N ALA A 541 -47.43 22.57 -3.81
CA ALA A 541 -48.77 22.04 -3.60
C ALA A 541 -49.52 22.81 -2.50
N GLN A 542 -48.86 23.10 -1.37
CA GLN A 542 -49.45 23.86 -0.26
C GLN A 542 -49.82 25.29 -0.65
N LEU A 543 -48.98 25.97 -1.43
CA LEU A 543 -49.27 27.31 -1.95
C LEU A 543 -50.49 27.30 -2.88
N HIS A 544 -50.66 26.23 -3.65
CA HIS A 544 -51.83 26.04 -4.52
C HIS A 544 -53.07 25.52 -3.79
N ASN A 545 -52.93 25.05 -2.54
CA ASN A 545 -54.00 24.47 -1.74
C ASN A 545 -54.93 25.50 -1.07
N ARG A 546 -54.76 26.81 -1.34
CA ARG A 546 -55.60 27.87 -0.76
C ARG A 546 -57.04 27.75 -1.26
N GLY A 547 -57.95 27.31 -0.37
CA GLY A 547 -59.39 27.26 -0.61
C GLY A 547 -59.99 25.86 -0.84
N ILE A 548 -59.21 24.79 -0.68
CA ILE A 548 -59.71 23.41 -0.86
C ILE A 548 -60.27 22.87 0.46
N PRO A 549 -61.50 22.34 0.49
CA PRO A 549 -62.09 21.75 1.69
C PRO A 549 -61.31 20.51 2.14
N ALA A 550 -61.08 20.37 3.46
CA ALA A 550 -60.30 19.28 4.08
C ALA A 550 -60.82 17.87 3.77
N ARG A 551 -62.06 17.74 3.29
CA ARG A 551 -62.75 16.47 3.01
C ARG A 551 -62.12 15.64 1.89
N HIS A 552 -61.44 16.27 0.92
CA HIS A 552 -60.76 15.54 -0.16
C HIS A 552 -59.42 14.89 0.24
N ALA A 553 -58.96 15.10 1.48
CA ALA A 553 -57.61 14.69 1.89
C ALA A 553 -57.41 13.17 2.03
N LYS A 554 -58.50 12.38 2.06
CA LYS A 554 -58.47 10.90 2.14
C LYS A 554 -58.26 10.22 0.78
N PHE A 555 -58.38 10.94 -0.35
CA PHE A 555 -58.21 10.37 -1.68
C PHE A 555 -56.74 10.04 -1.96
N ASP A 556 -56.39 8.77 -2.13
CA ASP A 556 -55.05 8.35 -2.53
C ASP A 556 -55.03 7.91 -3.99
N PRO A 557 -54.47 8.70 -4.94
CA PRO A 557 -54.41 8.34 -6.35
C PRO A 557 -53.59 7.07 -6.62
N ASN A 558 -52.73 6.66 -5.67
CA ASN A 558 -51.93 5.44 -5.80
C ASN A 558 -52.63 4.20 -5.24
N ASP A 559 -53.72 4.36 -4.49
CA ASP A 559 -54.52 3.23 -4.05
C ASP A 559 -55.47 2.82 -5.19
N PRO A 560 -55.23 1.67 -5.84
CA PRO A 560 -56.07 1.24 -6.96
C PRO A 560 -57.54 1.08 -6.54
N LEU A 561 -57.82 0.79 -5.26
CA LEU A 561 -59.19 0.64 -4.76
C LEU A 561 -59.90 1.98 -4.67
N VAL A 562 -59.24 2.99 -4.12
CA VAL A 562 -59.79 4.34 -4.01
C VAL A 562 -60.02 4.91 -5.42
N LEU A 563 -59.09 4.64 -6.32
CA LEU A 563 -59.18 5.02 -7.73
C LEU A 563 -60.34 4.32 -8.46
N MET A 564 -60.50 3.00 -8.27
CA MET A 564 -61.61 2.22 -8.85
C MET A 564 -62.96 2.62 -8.24
N ALA A 565 -63.03 2.84 -6.93
CA ALA A 565 -64.22 3.30 -6.25
C ALA A 565 -64.65 4.68 -6.79
N ALA A 566 -63.70 5.62 -6.91
CA ALA A 566 -63.96 6.93 -7.49
C ALA A 566 -64.40 6.86 -8.96
N ALA A 567 -63.87 5.92 -9.75
CA ALA A 567 -64.28 5.70 -11.14
C ALA A 567 -65.66 5.04 -11.27
N SER A 568 -66.01 4.13 -10.36
CA SER A 568 -67.26 3.38 -10.37
C SER A 568 -68.50 4.19 -9.97
N ALA A 569 -68.32 5.33 -9.30
CA ALA A 569 -69.42 6.13 -8.79
C ALA A 569 -70.11 7.04 -9.82
N GLY A 570 -70.05 6.69 -11.11
CA GLY A 570 -70.86 7.30 -12.18
C GLY A 570 -70.29 8.56 -12.83
N GLY A 571 -69.35 9.28 -12.22
CA GLY A 571 -68.79 10.52 -12.78
C GLY A 571 -67.90 10.34 -14.03
N MET A 572 -67.40 9.13 -14.29
CA MET A 572 -66.46 8.84 -15.39
C MET A 572 -67.07 8.05 -16.56
N GLU A 573 -68.32 7.59 -16.47
CA GLU A 573 -68.94 6.78 -17.53
C GLU A 573 -68.96 7.54 -18.87
N ASP A 574 -69.33 8.82 -18.81
CA ASP A 574 -69.28 9.81 -19.89
C ASP A 574 -67.88 10.06 -20.48
N LEU A 575 -66.80 9.76 -19.74
CA LEU A 575 -65.44 9.87 -20.27
C LEU A 575 -65.21 8.81 -21.35
N PHE A 576 -65.69 7.59 -21.11
CA PHE A 576 -65.35 6.39 -21.90
C PHE A 576 -66.48 5.97 -22.86
N THR A 577 -67.66 6.56 -22.77
CA THR A 577 -68.74 6.44 -23.75
C THR A 577 -68.47 7.38 -24.94
N GLY A 578 -67.75 6.85 -25.93
CA GLY A 578 -67.47 7.55 -27.21
C GLY A 578 -65.99 7.62 -27.61
N LEU A 579 -65.06 7.26 -26.73
CA LEU A 579 -63.63 7.15 -27.06
C LEU A 579 -63.34 5.79 -27.71
N GLY A 580 -62.68 5.79 -28.87
CA GLY A 580 -62.07 4.58 -29.42
C GLY A 580 -60.89 4.11 -28.57
N LYS A 581 -60.47 2.84 -28.71
CA LYS A 581 -59.25 2.32 -28.03
C LYS A 581 -58.01 3.19 -28.29
N GLN A 582 -57.97 3.89 -29.42
CA GLN A 582 -56.91 4.80 -29.81
C GLN A 582 -56.96 6.12 -29.00
N ASP A 583 -58.14 6.71 -28.82
CA ASP A 583 -58.29 7.97 -28.07
C ASP A 583 -58.01 7.81 -26.56
N ILE A 584 -58.27 6.61 -26.01
CA ILE A 584 -57.90 6.24 -24.64
C ILE A 584 -56.38 6.11 -24.50
N LYS A 585 -55.68 5.64 -25.54
CA LYS A 585 -54.21 5.57 -25.57
C LYS A 585 -53.58 6.95 -25.76
N ASP A 586 -54.11 7.74 -26.68
CA ASP A 586 -53.59 9.05 -27.06
C ASP A 586 -53.88 10.14 -26.00
N GLY A 587 -54.60 9.79 -24.92
CA GLY A 587 -54.88 10.68 -23.80
C GLY A 587 -55.57 11.96 -24.27
N ALA A 588 -56.64 11.83 -25.06
CA ALA A 588 -57.39 12.97 -25.60
C ALA A 588 -57.64 14.03 -24.52
N CYS A 589 -57.44 15.31 -24.88
CA CYS A 589 -57.45 16.49 -23.99
C CYS A 589 -58.79 16.66 -23.25
N ARG A 590 -59.05 15.83 -22.24
CA ARG A 590 -60.20 15.95 -21.35
C ARG A 590 -59.69 16.27 -19.95
N GLU A 591 -60.30 17.28 -19.35
CA GLU A 591 -59.96 17.79 -18.03
C GLU A 591 -60.78 17.06 -16.96
N LEU A 592 -60.09 16.63 -15.90
CA LEU A 592 -60.65 15.96 -14.72
C LEU A 592 -60.64 16.92 -13.54
N ILE A 593 -61.68 16.87 -12.71
CA ILE A 593 -61.75 17.55 -11.40
C ILE A 593 -62.32 16.58 -10.36
N LEU A 594 -61.82 16.62 -9.13
CA LEU A 594 -62.47 16.02 -7.97
C LEU A 594 -63.71 16.84 -7.59
N ALA A 595 -64.89 16.26 -7.74
CA ALA A 595 -66.17 16.84 -7.37
C ALA A 595 -66.80 16.10 -6.18
N HIS A 596 -67.75 16.76 -5.53
CA HIS A 596 -68.60 16.19 -4.49
C HIS A 596 -69.96 15.82 -5.10
N ILE A 597 -70.40 14.57 -4.91
CA ILE A 597 -71.68 14.05 -5.43
C ILE A 597 -72.39 13.34 -4.27
N GLU A 598 -73.58 13.82 -3.90
CA GLU A 598 -74.55 13.16 -2.98
C GLU A 598 -73.96 12.37 -1.79
N ASP A 599 -73.61 13.08 -0.71
CA ASP A 599 -73.16 12.54 0.60
C ASP A 599 -71.89 11.66 0.60
N LYS A 600 -71.20 11.55 -0.53
CA LYS A 600 -69.96 10.78 -0.66
C LYS A 600 -68.84 11.68 -1.22
N ASP A 601 -67.70 11.67 -0.53
CA ASP A 601 -66.54 12.53 -0.85
C ASP A 601 -65.53 11.82 -1.78
N GLY A 602 -64.94 12.58 -2.72
CA GLY A 602 -63.77 12.13 -3.50
C GLY A 602 -64.06 11.58 -4.90
N PHE A 603 -65.15 11.99 -5.55
CA PHE A 603 -65.47 11.54 -6.91
C PHE A 603 -64.77 12.37 -7.97
N VAL A 604 -64.47 11.76 -9.11
CA VAL A 604 -63.89 12.46 -10.26
C VAL A 604 -65.00 12.79 -11.24
N GLN A 605 -65.22 14.07 -11.50
CA GLN A 605 -66.15 14.57 -12.51
C GLN A 605 -65.38 15.02 -13.75
N VAL A 606 -65.90 14.64 -14.91
CA VAL A 606 -65.37 15.05 -16.21
C VAL A 606 -66.03 16.36 -16.62
N MET A 607 -65.22 17.37 -16.90
CA MET A 607 -65.72 18.59 -17.54
C MET A 607 -65.85 18.33 -19.05
N ARG A 608 -67.06 18.48 -19.60
CA ARG A 608 -67.22 18.63 -21.05
C ARG A 608 -66.76 20.02 -21.44
N ASP A 609 -65.97 20.13 -22.51
CA ASP A 609 -65.81 21.42 -23.16
C ASP A 609 -67.20 21.95 -23.54
N PRO A 610 -67.53 23.22 -23.24
CA PRO A 610 -68.76 23.80 -23.73
C PRO A 610 -68.77 23.65 -25.27
N PRO A 611 -69.91 23.28 -25.88
CA PRO A 611 -69.98 23.17 -27.34
C PRO A 611 -69.46 24.48 -27.95
N PRO A 612 -68.63 24.42 -29.00
CA PRO A 612 -68.07 25.63 -29.61
C PRO A 612 -69.23 26.56 -29.95
N ALA A 613 -69.22 27.75 -29.36
CA ALA A 613 -70.23 28.77 -29.66
C ALA A 613 -70.23 28.99 -31.18
N THR A 614 -71.36 28.72 -31.81
CA THR A 614 -71.60 29.00 -33.23
C THR A 614 -71.55 30.51 -33.45
N SER A 615 -70.36 31.06 -33.67
CA SER A 615 -70.19 32.47 -34.01
C SER A 615 -70.55 32.70 -35.47
N HIS A 616 -71.70 33.33 -35.69
CA HIS A 616 -72.06 33.93 -36.96
C HIS A 616 -71.22 35.21 -37.22
N ARG A 617 -70.55 35.23 -38.39
CA ARG A 617 -70.52 36.33 -39.39
C ARG A 617 -69.51 37.52 -39.30
N VAL A 618 -68.96 37.82 -40.50
CA VAL A 618 -68.50 39.08 -41.15
C VAL A 618 -67.04 39.57 -41.02
N ASP A 619 -66.33 39.41 -42.15
CA ASP A 619 -65.43 40.28 -42.93
C ASP A 619 -64.28 41.15 -42.33
N SER A 620 -63.09 40.86 -42.89
CA SER A 620 -62.06 41.74 -43.49
C SER A 620 -61.44 42.91 -42.71
N SER A 621 -60.11 42.90 -42.54
CA SER A 621 -59.16 43.66 -43.39
C SER A 621 -57.70 43.67 -42.86
N LEU A 622 -56.76 43.52 -43.80
CA LEU A 622 -55.44 44.19 -43.93
C LEU A 622 -54.42 44.24 -42.77
N ILE A 623 -53.26 43.55 -42.93
CA ILE A 623 -51.94 44.13 -43.29
C ILE A 623 -50.81 43.08 -43.18
N HIS A 624 -49.90 43.16 -44.15
CA HIS A 624 -48.63 42.46 -44.36
C HIS A 624 -47.76 42.17 -43.12
N GLU A 625 -46.98 41.07 -43.13
CA GLU A 625 -45.56 41.10 -43.52
C GLU A 625 -44.83 39.72 -43.48
N LYS A 626 -44.10 39.47 -44.58
CA LYS A 626 -43.00 38.54 -44.94
C LYS A 626 -42.72 37.18 -44.27
N ARG A 627 -42.78 36.18 -45.17
CA ARG A 627 -42.08 34.87 -45.37
C ARG A 627 -40.53 34.91 -45.25
N PRO A 628 -39.78 33.78 -45.19
CA PRO A 628 -39.87 32.55 -46.05
C PRO A 628 -39.88 31.21 -45.29
N SER A 629 -40.72 30.21 -45.60
CA SER A 629 -40.79 29.31 -46.77
C SER A 629 -39.55 28.44 -47.03
N VAL A 630 -39.63 27.17 -46.62
CA VAL A 630 -39.12 26.02 -47.40
C VAL A 630 -40.28 25.07 -47.64
N VAL A 631 -40.50 24.81 -48.93
CA VAL A 631 -41.57 24.01 -49.52
C VAL A 631 -41.05 22.60 -49.75
N ALA A 632 -41.82 21.59 -49.36
CA ALA A 632 -41.86 20.31 -50.06
C ALA A 632 -43.33 19.87 -50.14
N SER A 633 -43.86 19.94 -51.35
CA SER A 633 -45.22 19.57 -51.70
C SER A 633 -45.24 18.12 -52.16
N SER A 634 -46.25 17.36 -51.76
CA SER A 634 -46.87 16.38 -52.66
C SER A 634 -48.36 16.28 -52.34
N ARG A 635 -49.15 16.70 -53.33
CA ARG A 635 -50.60 16.53 -53.46
C ARG A 635 -51.04 15.09 -53.18
N PHE A 636 -52.18 14.91 -52.54
CA PHE A 636 -53.17 13.94 -53.00
C PHE A 636 -54.59 14.47 -52.77
N THR A 637 -55.44 14.06 -53.70
CA THR A 637 -56.77 14.55 -54.06
C THR A 637 -57.85 14.18 -53.05
N SER A 638 -58.86 15.05 -52.94
CA SER A 638 -60.12 14.77 -52.24
C SER A 638 -60.97 13.81 -53.06
N GLU A 639 -61.37 12.70 -52.46
CA GLU A 639 -62.45 11.87 -52.98
C GLU A 639 -63.29 11.33 -51.81
N ASP A 640 -64.61 11.48 -51.98
CA ASP A 640 -65.64 11.06 -51.05
C ASP A 640 -65.52 9.59 -50.68
N THR A 641 -65.28 9.31 -49.40
CA THR A 641 -65.51 7.98 -48.83
C THR A 641 -66.27 8.08 -47.51
N LYS A 642 -67.48 7.52 -47.52
CA LYS A 642 -68.26 7.18 -46.33
C LYS A 642 -67.37 6.34 -45.40
N PHE A 643 -67.01 6.89 -44.24
CA PHE A 643 -66.32 6.18 -43.18
C PHE A 643 -67.23 5.10 -42.58
N THR A 644 -67.07 3.86 -43.04
CA THR A 644 -67.53 2.66 -42.35
C THR A 644 -66.54 2.29 -41.23
N LEU A 645 -67.06 2.25 -40.01
CA LEU A 645 -66.65 1.44 -38.84
C LEU A 645 -65.18 0.94 -38.75
N ALA A 646 -64.44 1.57 -37.85
CA ALA A 646 -63.51 0.97 -36.89
C ALA A 646 -62.69 -0.25 -37.37
N GLU A 647 -61.60 -0.01 -38.09
CA GLU A 647 -60.45 -0.92 -38.05
C GLU A 647 -59.87 -0.90 -36.64
N THR A 648 -60.22 -1.91 -35.85
CA THR A 648 -59.52 -2.26 -34.61
C THR A 648 -58.04 -2.44 -34.92
N TYR A 649 -57.22 -1.52 -34.43
CA TYR A 649 -55.76 -1.69 -34.36
C TYR A 649 -55.48 -2.92 -33.49
N VAL A 650 -55.36 -4.08 -34.13
CA VAL A 650 -54.87 -5.31 -33.51
C VAL A 650 -53.42 -5.01 -33.18
N VAL A 651 -53.13 -4.67 -31.92
CA VAL A 651 -51.76 -4.75 -31.41
C VAL A 651 -51.29 -6.15 -31.77
N PRO A 652 -50.23 -6.32 -32.58
CA PRO A 652 -49.87 -7.64 -33.09
C PRO A 652 -49.75 -8.60 -31.89
N GLU A 653 -50.59 -9.63 -31.91
CA GLU A 653 -50.79 -10.58 -30.81
C GLU A 653 -49.44 -11.24 -30.39
N GLU A 654 -48.47 -11.24 -31.32
CA GLU A 654 -47.09 -11.64 -31.07
C GLU A 654 -46.35 -10.83 -30.00
N ILE A 655 -46.56 -9.51 -29.89
CA ILE A 655 -45.81 -8.68 -28.93
C ILE A 655 -46.29 -8.96 -27.50
N THR A 656 -47.59 -9.14 -27.29
CA THR A 656 -48.15 -9.46 -25.97
C THR A 656 -47.79 -10.87 -25.52
N ARG A 657 -47.68 -11.83 -26.45
CA ARG A 657 -47.31 -13.22 -26.15
C ARG A 657 -45.84 -13.39 -25.72
N ARG A 658 -44.93 -12.50 -26.12
CA ARG A 658 -43.48 -12.61 -25.87
C ARG A 658 -42.99 -11.95 -24.57
N TRP A 659 -43.82 -11.21 -23.82
CA TRP A 659 -43.37 -10.51 -22.61
C TRP A 659 -42.87 -11.44 -21.50
N HIS A 660 -43.56 -12.56 -21.25
CA HIS A 660 -43.12 -13.54 -20.24
C HIS A 660 -41.74 -14.10 -20.58
N VAL A 661 -41.47 -14.31 -21.88
CA VAL A 661 -40.16 -14.74 -22.38
C VAL A 661 -39.11 -13.65 -22.08
N SER A 662 -39.42 -12.38 -22.30
CA SER A 662 -38.51 -11.27 -21.95
C SER A 662 -38.24 -11.18 -20.45
N VAL A 663 -39.24 -11.40 -19.59
CA VAL A 663 -39.08 -11.38 -18.13
C VAL A 663 -38.21 -12.56 -17.68
N ILE A 664 -38.50 -13.75 -18.19
CA ILE A 664 -37.74 -14.97 -17.86
C ILE A 664 -36.30 -14.84 -18.38
N LEU A 665 -36.09 -14.45 -19.64
CA LEU A 665 -34.75 -14.26 -20.21
C LEU A 665 -33.99 -13.13 -19.50
N GLY A 666 -34.65 -12.03 -19.15
CA GLY A 666 -34.03 -10.93 -18.40
C GLY A 666 -33.55 -11.37 -17.02
N GLN A 667 -34.39 -12.09 -16.27
CA GLN A 667 -34.00 -12.61 -14.95
C GLN A 667 -32.97 -13.72 -15.05
N LEU A 668 -33.07 -14.61 -16.04
CA LEU A 668 -32.03 -15.62 -16.32
C LEU A 668 -30.70 -14.95 -16.70
N GLY A 669 -30.73 -13.83 -17.42
CA GLY A 669 -29.54 -13.04 -17.72
C GLY A 669 -28.90 -12.45 -16.46
N LEU A 670 -29.68 -11.85 -15.55
CA LEU A 670 -29.18 -11.32 -14.28
C LEU A 670 -28.68 -12.41 -13.33
N LEU A 671 -29.40 -13.53 -13.24
CA LEU A 671 -28.99 -14.70 -12.47
C LEU A 671 -27.73 -15.33 -13.06
N GLY A 672 -27.68 -15.48 -14.38
CA GLY A 672 -26.51 -15.99 -15.09
C GLY A 672 -25.29 -15.09 -14.91
N LEU A 673 -25.47 -13.76 -14.89
CA LEU A 673 -24.40 -12.81 -14.62
C LEU A 673 -23.89 -12.92 -13.18
N SER A 674 -24.79 -12.93 -12.18
CA SER A 674 -24.39 -13.04 -10.76
C SER A 674 -23.78 -14.40 -10.43
N LEU A 675 -24.42 -15.50 -10.84
CA LEU A 675 -23.93 -16.86 -10.61
C LEU A 675 -22.69 -17.17 -11.45
N GLY A 676 -22.60 -16.62 -12.67
CA GLY A 676 -21.43 -16.77 -13.54
C GLY A 676 -20.22 -16.05 -12.98
N PHE A 677 -20.39 -14.82 -12.49
CA PHE A 677 -19.32 -14.09 -11.80
C PHE A 677 -18.89 -14.81 -10.51
N PHE A 678 -19.85 -15.27 -9.70
CA PHE A 678 -19.55 -16.08 -8.52
C PHE A 678 -18.84 -17.39 -8.84
N ALA A 679 -19.26 -18.11 -9.89
CA ALA A 679 -18.59 -19.31 -10.34
C ALA A 679 -17.17 -19.01 -10.82
N ALA A 680 -16.97 -17.89 -11.52
CA ALA A 680 -15.64 -17.43 -11.93
C ALA A 680 -14.75 -17.16 -10.70
N LEU A 681 -15.26 -16.46 -9.68
CA LEU A 681 -14.55 -16.25 -8.41
C LEU A 681 -14.26 -17.57 -7.70
N ARG A 682 -15.22 -18.48 -7.62
CA ARG A 682 -15.02 -19.78 -6.98
C ARG A 682 -13.99 -20.65 -7.71
N ILE A 683 -13.92 -20.58 -9.04
CA ILE A 683 -12.96 -21.35 -9.84
C ILE A 683 -11.57 -20.73 -9.79
N ARG A 684 -11.46 -19.40 -9.90
CA ARG A 684 -10.19 -18.68 -9.96
C ARG A 684 -9.63 -18.32 -8.58
N GLN A 685 -10.44 -18.39 -7.52
CA GLN A 685 -10.22 -17.86 -6.16
C GLN A 685 -10.01 -16.35 -6.10
N GLN A 686 -9.15 -15.81 -6.97
CA GLN A 686 -8.84 -14.39 -7.09
C GLN A 686 -8.86 -13.98 -8.57
N ILE A 687 -9.36 -12.77 -8.85
CA ILE A 687 -9.36 -12.16 -10.19
C ILE A 687 -8.71 -10.77 -10.08
N PRO A 688 -7.42 -10.60 -10.43
CA PRO A 688 -6.76 -9.29 -10.43
C PRO A 688 -7.35 -8.35 -11.49
N LEU A 689 -7.39 -7.06 -11.19
CA LEU A 689 -7.57 -6.02 -12.19
C LEU A 689 -6.28 -5.83 -13.01
N GLN A 690 -6.44 -5.27 -14.20
CA GLN A 690 -5.30 -4.74 -14.95
C GLN A 690 -4.68 -3.55 -14.20
N THR A 691 -3.35 -3.40 -14.25
CA THR A 691 -2.58 -2.41 -13.47
C THR A 691 -3.12 -0.98 -13.61
N TRP A 692 -3.36 -0.50 -14.83
CA TRP A 692 -3.94 0.83 -15.07
C TRP A 692 -5.31 1.04 -14.40
N LEU A 693 -6.11 -0.03 -14.29
CA LEU A 693 -7.42 0.02 -13.66
C LEU A 693 -7.30 -0.08 -12.13
N ALA A 694 -6.31 -0.81 -11.61
CA ALA A 694 -5.97 -0.84 -10.19
C ALA A 694 -5.49 0.55 -9.72
N GLU A 695 -4.61 1.21 -10.48
CA GLU A 695 -4.15 2.59 -10.23
C GLU A 695 -5.30 3.60 -10.28
N LEU A 696 -6.20 3.46 -11.27
CA LEU A 696 -7.41 4.31 -11.36
C LEU A 696 -8.32 4.11 -10.15
N VAL A 697 -8.49 2.85 -9.72
CA VAL A 697 -9.28 2.48 -8.53
C VAL A 697 -8.68 3.05 -7.25
N GLN A 698 -7.35 3.00 -7.12
CA GLN A 698 -6.63 3.52 -5.96
C GLN A 698 -6.72 5.04 -5.87
N SER A 699 -6.41 5.73 -6.98
CA SER A 699 -6.42 7.20 -7.05
C SER A 699 -7.82 7.80 -6.85
N HIS A 700 -8.88 7.07 -7.21
CA HIS A 700 -10.26 7.56 -7.18
C HIS A 700 -11.23 6.67 -6.36
N SER A 701 -10.81 6.27 -5.15
CA SER A 701 -11.58 5.36 -4.27
C SER A 701 -13.05 5.76 -4.04
N GLN A 702 -13.36 7.04 -3.80
CA GLN A 702 -14.75 7.51 -3.64
C GLN A 702 -15.58 7.41 -4.93
N ALA A 703 -14.96 7.70 -6.08
CA ALA A 703 -15.61 7.61 -7.38
C ALA A 703 -15.86 6.15 -7.79
N LYS A 704 -14.93 5.24 -7.46
CA LYS A 704 -15.14 3.78 -7.58
C LYS A 704 -16.43 3.38 -6.88
N THR A 705 -16.56 3.68 -5.59
CA THR A 705 -17.74 3.29 -4.80
C THR A 705 -19.02 3.87 -5.41
N PHE A 706 -18.96 5.10 -5.94
CA PHE A 706 -20.12 5.74 -6.56
C PHE A 706 -20.55 5.01 -7.83
N ILE A 707 -19.62 4.78 -8.76
CA ILE A 707 -19.88 4.14 -10.05
C ILE A 707 -20.38 2.71 -9.84
N VAL A 708 -19.70 1.93 -8.98
CA VAL A 708 -20.08 0.54 -8.71
C VAL A 708 -21.46 0.47 -8.06
N THR A 709 -21.72 1.30 -7.04
CA THR A 709 -23.04 1.32 -6.39
C THR A 709 -24.14 1.78 -7.35
N PHE A 710 -23.84 2.72 -8.27
CA PHE A 710 -24.79 3.19 -9.27
C PHE A 710 -25.19 2.05 -10.24
N ILE A 711 -24.21 1.31 -10.77
CA ILE A 711 -24.44 0.14 -11.63
C ILE A 711 -25.25 -0.92 -10.86
N ALA A 712 -24.85 -1.22 -9.61
CA ALA A 712 -25.55 -2.16 -8.75
C ALA A 712 -27.02 -1.77 -8.51
N THR A 713 -27.28 -0.47 -8.31
CA THR A 713 -28.64 0.07 -8.12
C THR A 713 -29.44 -0.04 -9.42
N ALA A 714 -28.84 0.24 -10.58
CA ALA A 714 -29.47 0.09 -11.88
C ALA A 714 -29.86 -1.37 -12.19
N LEU A 715 -28.97 -2.33 -11.91
CA LEU A 715 -29.25 -3.76 -12.05
C LEU A 715 -30.37 -4.21 -11.11
N SER A 716 -30.36 -3.75 -9.86
CA SER A 716 -31.41 -4.04 -8.87
C SER A 716 -32.76 -3.45 -9.27
N ALA A 717 -32.77 -2.22 -9.80
CA ALA A 717 -33.96 -1.56 -10.30
C ALA A 717 -34.53 -2.28 -11.53
N TYR A 718 -33.67 -2.75 -12.43
CA TYR A 718 -34.07 -3.56 -13.57
C TYR A 718 -34.65 -4.91 -13.14
N SER A 719 -34.02 -5.61 -12.19
CA SER A 719 -34.57 -6.86 -11.60
C SER A 719 -35.93 -6.62 -10.94
N SER A 720 -36.06 -5.54 -10.18
CA SER A 720 -37.32 -5.15 -9.53
C SER A 720 -38.41 -4.79 -10.55
N HIS A 721 -38.04 -4.17 -11.66
CA HIS A 721 -38.96 -3.90 -12.77
C HIS A 721 -39.48 -5.19 -13.43
N LEU A 722 -38.61 -6.18 -13.63
CA LEU A 722 -39.02 -7.49 -14.14
C LEU A 722 -39.93 -8.23 -13.16
N LEU A 723 -39.65 -8.16 -11.85
CA LEU A 723 -40.54 -8.68 -10.80
C LEU A 723 -41.91 -8.00 -10.85
N SER A 724 -41.94 -6.68 -10.91
CA SER A 724 -43.16 -5.86 -11.04
C SER A 724 -44.02 -6.30 -12.22
N ASN A 725 -43.40 -6.51 -13.39
CA ASN A 725 -44.08 -6.97 -14.58
C ASN A 725 -44.59 -8.41 -14.43
N ALA A 726 -43.79 -9.33 -13.86
CA ALA A 726 -44.21 -10.70 -13.61
C ALA A 726 -45.45 -10.73 -12.70
N VAL A 727 -45.41 -10.01 -11.58
CA VAL A 727 -46.53 -9.90 -10.63
C VAL A 727 -47.75 -9.29 -11.33
N GLY A 728 -47.58 -8.20 -12.08
CA GLY A 728 -48.67 -7.58 -12.85
C GLY A 728 -49.36 -8.56 -13.82
N THR A 729 -48.57 -9.39 -14.50
CA THR A 729 -49.12 -10.43 -15.38
C THR A 729 -49.79 -11.57 -14.61
N ALA A 730 -49.23 -11.99 -13.47
CA ALA A 730 -49.85 -13.01 -12.62
C ALA A 730 -51.19 -12.52 -12.07
N ILE A 731 -51.29 -11.27 -11.64
CA ILE A 731 -52.55 -10.67 -11.16
C ILE A 731 -53.59 -10.68 -12.27
N ARG A 732 -53.21 -10.30 -13.48
CA ARG A 732 -54.11 -10.29 -14.63
C ARG A 732 -54.68 -11.69 -14.92
N VAL A 733 -53.85 -12.72 -14.77
CA VAL A 733 -54.25 -14.12 -14.89
C VAL A 733 -55.18 -14.54 -13.74
N CYS A 734 -54.86 -14.15 -12.50
CA CYS A 734 -55.73 -14.38 -11.34
C CYS A 734 -57.09 -13.69 -11.50
N LEU A 735 -57.12 -12.48 -12.05
CA LEU A 735 -58.34 -11.73 -12.33
C LEU A 735 -59.23 -12.39 -13.38
N ALA A 736 -58.78 -13.38 -14.15
CA ALA A 736 -59.70 -14.20 -14.95
C ALA A 736 -60.65 -15.03 -14.07
N HIS A 737 -60.31 -15.20 -12.79
CA HIS A 737 -61.11 -15.85 -11.76
C HIS A 737 -61.52 -14.84 -10.67
N PRO A 738 -62.61 -15.11 -9.92
CA PRO A 738 -63.01 -14.25 -8.80
C PRO A 738 -61.90 -14.11 -7.75
N THR A 739 -61.25 -12.94 -7.71
CA THR A 739 -60.14 -12.64 -6.81
C THR A 739 -60.58 -11.63 -5.75
N SER A 740 -60.24 -11.83 -4.48
CA SER A 740 -60.63 -10.87 -3.44
C SER A 740 -59.98 -9.50 -3.67
N LEU A 741 -60.70 -8.44 -3.35
CA LEU A 741 -60.24 -7.07 -3.47
C LEU A 741 -58.98 -6.80 -2.62
N SER A 742 -58.89 -7.45 -1.45
CA SER A 742 -57.72 -7.40 -0.57
C SER A 742 -56.46 -8.03 -1.22
N THR A 743 -56.61 -9.18 -1.90
CA THR A 743 -55.54 -9.84 -2.65
C THR A 743 -55.11 -9.01 -3.85
N LEU A 744 -56.07 -8.42 -4.57
CA LEU A 744 -55.79 -7.52 -5.68
C LEU A 744 -55.00 -6.30 -5.22
N ARG A 745 -55.42 -5.63 -4.14
CA ARG A 745 -54.71 -4.50 -3.55
C ARG A 745 -53.30 -4.87 -3.12
N PHE A 746 -53.14 -6.01 -2.46
CA PHE A 746 -51.83 -6.51 -2.04
C PHE A 746 -50.91 -6.73 -3.23
N ALA A 747 -51.41 -7.44 -4.24
CA ALA A 747 -50.62 -7.81 -5.39
C ALA A 747 -50.27 -6.59 -6.26
N VAL A 748 -51.20 -5.64 -6.43
CA VAL A 748 -50.92 -4.36 -7.10
C VAL A 748 -49.92 -3.53 -6.28
N GLY A 749 -49.95 -3.60 -4.96
CA GLY A 749 -48.96 -2.95 -4.13
C GLY A 749 -47.56 -3.55 -4.27
N ILE A 750 -47.43 -4.89 -4.34
CA ILE A 750 -46.17 -5.57 -4.66
C ILE A 750 -45.70 -5.21 -6.07
N SER A 751 -46.59 -5.25 -7.07
CA SER A 751 -46.21 -4.94 -8.44
C SER A 751 -45.76 -3.48 -8.58
N ARG A 752 -46.26 -2.55 -7.76
CA ARG A 752 -45.79 -1.17 -7.70
C ARG A 752 -44.56 -0.96 -6.80
N GLY A 753 -44.06 -2.00 -6.14
CA GLY A 753 -42.94 -1.89 -5.20
C GLY A 753 -43.25 -1.05 -3.96
N SER A 754 -44.52 -0.94 -3.59
CA SER A 754 -44.98 -0.19 -2.42
C SER A 754 -44.88 -1.00 -1.13
N PHE A 755 -44.44 -0.36 -0.05
CA PHE A 755 -44.37 -0.98 1.28
C PHE A 755 -45.77 -1.03 1.90
N LEU A 756 -46.44 -2.18 1.80
CA LEU A 756 -47.77 -2.40 2.35
C LEU A 756 -47.70 -2.76 3.85
N LEU A 757 -47.46 -1.77 4.71
CA LEU A 757 -47.40 -1.97 6.17
C LEU A 757 -48.78 -2.00 6.86
N LYS A 758 -49.87 -1.67 6.15
CA LYS A 758 -51.22 -1.50 6.72
C LYS A 758 -52.16 -2.70 6.55
N GLN A 759 -51.67 -3.87 6.13
CA GLN A 759 -52.51 -5.01 5.77
C GLN A 759 -52.44 -6.15 6.80
N GLU A 760 -53.23 -7.22 6.63
CA GLU A 760 -53.18 -8.40 7.50
C GLU A 760 -51.76 -8.94 7.67
N THR A 761 -51.42 -9.41 8.88
CA THR A 761 -50.07 -9.85 9.28
C THR A 761 -49.41 -10.81 8.29
N LYS A 762 -50.17 -11.71 7.66
CA LYS A 762 -49.65 -12.68 6.68
C LYS A 762 -49.07 -12.01 5.43
N TRP A 763 -49.79 -11.04 4.86
CA TRP A 763 -49.37 -10.33 3.65
C TRP A 763 -48.23 -9.35 3.94
N VAL A 764 -48.22 -8.75 5.13
CA VAL A 764 -47.13 -7.87 5.59
C VAL A 764 -45.80 -8.64 5.69
N ILE A 765 -45.81 -9.89 6.18
CA ILE A 765 -44.59 -10.72 6.25
C ILE A 765 -44.05 -11.00 4.85
N ILE A 766 -44.91 -11.45 3.92
CA ILE A 766 -44.50 -11.75 2.53
C ILE A 766 -43.97 -10.49 1.85
N GLY A 767 -44.72 -9.39 1.91
CA GLY A 767 -44.30 -8.10 1.35
C GLY A 767 -43.00 -7.59 1.98
N GLY A 768 -42.83 -7.78 3.28
CA GLY A 768 -41.62 -7.43 4.02
C GLY A 768 -40.41 -8.23 3.56
N VAL A 769 -40.55 -9.54 3.36
CA VAL A 769 -39.46 -10.39 2.83
C VAL A 769 -39.07 -9.96 1.42
N PHE A 770 -40.04 -9.72 0.53
CA PHE A 770 -39.74 -9.22 -0.81
C PHE A 770 -39.07 -7.85 -0.78
N ALA A 771 -39.52 -6.95 0.09
CA ALA A 771 -38.94 -5.64 0.23
C ALA A 771 -37.51 -5.68 0.80
N ILE A 772 -37.25 -6.51 1.82
CA ILE A 772 -35.89 -6.72 2.33
C ILE A 772 -35.01 -7.33 1.23
N ALA A 773 -35.51 -8.33 0.51
CA ALA A 773 -34.75 -8.94 -0.57
C ALA A 773 -34.41 -7.93 -1.68
N THR A 774 -35.34 -7.09 -2.12
CA THR A 774 -35.07 -6.04 -3.14
C THR A 774 -34.14 -4.96 -2.62
N LEU A 775 -34.20 -4.59 -1.34
CA LEU A 775 -33.23 -3.67 -0.72
C LEU A 775 -31.83 -4.30 -0.66
N CYS A 776 -31.73 -5.57 -0.27
CA CYS A 776 -30.46 -6.29 -0.20
C CYS A 776 -29.87 -6.60 -1.58
N GLN A 777 -30.64 -6.56 -2.68
CA GLN A 777 -30.10 -6.75 -4.03
C GLN A 777 -29.01 -5.73 -4.37
N THR A 778 -29.21 -4.45 -4.02
CA THR A 778 -28.22 -3.41 -4.33
C THR A 778 -26.95 -3.60 -3.53
N ALA A 779 -27.06 -3.95 -2.24
CA ALA A 779 -25.93 -4.31 -1.40
C ALA A 779 -25.18 -5.54 -1.94
N GLY A 780 -25.92 -6.57 -2.38
CA GLY A 780 -25.38 -7.74 -3.06
C GLY A 780 -24.61 -7.36 -4.32
N TRP A 781 -25.25 -6.72 -5.29
CA TRP A 781 -24.58 -6.31 -6.53
C TRP A 781 -23.37 -5.39 -6.28
N SER A 782 -23.46 -4.46 -5.34
CA SER A 782 -22.35 -3.56 -5.02
C SER A 782 -21.17 -4.33 -4.45
N SER A 783 -21.41 -5.26 -3.54
CA SER A 783 -20.34 -6.07 -2.93
C SER A 783 -19.73 -7.06 -3.93
N LEU A 784 -20.55 -7.60 -4.84
CA LEU A 784 -20.10 -8.50 -5.90
C LEU A 784 -19.17 -7.78 -6.89
N ILE A 785 -19.50 -6.54 -7.25
CA ILE A 785 -18.80 -5.81 -8.31
C ILE A 785 -17.66 -4.95 -7.75
N THR A 786 -17.65 -4.57 -6.47
CA THR A 786 -16.61 -3.69 -5.91
C THR A 786 -15.28 -4.42 -5.81
N PRO A 787 -14.22 -3.96 -6.52
CA PRO A 787 -12.90 -4.53 -6.32
C PRO A 787 -12.34 -4.13 -4.95
N ILE A 788 -11.78 -5.13 -4.27
CA ILE A 788 -11.09 -5.06 -2.98
C ILE A 788 -9.57 -5.14 -3.22
N GLN A 789 -8.76 -4.81 -2.21
CA GLN A 789 -7.33 -5.06 -2.27
C GLN A 789 -7.09 -6.57 -2.18
N LEU A 790 -6.22 -7.10 -3.03
CA LEU A 790 -5.84 -8.50 -3.12
C LEU A 790 -4.35 -8.64 -2.81
N VAL A 791 -4.01 -9.73 -2.14
CA VAL A 791 -2.65 -10.23 -2.00
C VAL A 791 -2.54 -11.48 -2.86
N ILE A 792 -1.72 -11.42 -3.91
CA ILE A 792 -1.56 -12.50 -4.89
C ILE A 792 -0.23 -13.20 -4.66
N PHE A 793 -0.29 -14.50 -4.41
CA PHE A 793 0.86 -15.38 -4.27
C PHE A 793 1.18 -16.05 -5.61
N THR A 794 2.30 -15.67 -6.22
CA THR A 794 2.75 -16.17 -7.53
C THR A 794 3.99 -17.03 -7.34
N PRO A 795 3.93 -18.35 -7.61
CA PRO A 795 5.09 -19.20 -7.46
C PRO A 795 6.21 -18.77 -8.44
N LEU A 796 7.43 -18.66 -7.93
CA LEU A 796 8.63 -18.39 -8.69
C LEU A 796 9.44 -19.68 -8.87
N LYS A 797 9.99 -19.88 -10.07
CA LYS A 797 10.94 -20.95 -10.36
C LYS A 797 12.21 -20.36 -10.95
N GLY A 798 13.34 -20.65 -10.32
CA GLY A 798 14.65 -20.24 -10.79
C GLY A 798 15.65 -21.39 -10.74
N ALA A 799 16.89 -21.08 -11.12
CA ALA A 799 18.03 -21.94 -10.89
C ALA A 799 19.16 -21.11 -10.26
N GLU A 800 19.85 -21.69 -9.29
CA GLU A 800 21.03 -21.12 -8.66
C GLU A 800 22.20 -22.10 -8.78
N VAL A 801 23.44 -21.63 -8.62
CA VAL A 801 24.62 -22.52 -8.55
C VAL A 801 24.47 -23.45 -7.34
N ASP A 802 24.64 -24.74 -7.58
CA ASP A 802 24.57 -25.77 -6.55
C ASP A 802 25.96 -26.11 -6.04
N PHE A 803 26.26 -25.71 -4.81
CA PHE A 803 27.52 -26.05 -4.16
C PHE A 803 27.66 -27.55 -3.82
N THR A 804 26.56 -28.32 -3.84
CA THR A 804 26.63 -29.77 -3.65
C THR A 804 26.93 -30.54 -4.94
N ALA A 805 27.01 -29.87 -6.09
CA ALA A 805 27.22 -30.54 -7.36
C ALA A 805 28.66 -31.06 -7.50
N ASP A 806 28.81 -32.39 -7.70
CA ASP A 806 30.10 -33.03 -7.96
C ASP A 806 30.87 -32.36 -9.12
N ALA A 807 30.13 -31.94 -10.16
CA ALA A 807 30.72 -31.27 -11.31
C ALA A 807 31.40 -29.94 -10.96
N LEU A 808 30.89 -29.19 -9.98
CA LEU A 808 31.52 -27.95 -9.53
C LEU A 808 32.82 -28.28 -8.80
N ASN A 809 32.84 -29.34 -7.99
CA ASN A 809 34.01 -29.76 -7.22
C ASN A 809 35.15 -30.20 -8.14
N ASP A 810 34.83 -30.97 -9.16
CA ASP A 810 35.80 -31.45 -10.15
C ASP A 810 36.45 -30.29 -10.93
N GLN A 811 35.75 -29.17 -11.11
CA GLN A 811 36.21 -28.03 -11.91
C GLN A 811 36.71 -26.84 -11.08
N PHE A 812 36.50 -26.84 -9.76
CA PHE A 812 36.75 -25.65 -8.95
C PHE A 812 38.21 -25.22 -8.94
N ALA A 813 39.17 -26.15 -8.94
CA ALA A 813 40.59 -25.80 -8.99
C ALA A 813 40.95 -25.01 -10.27
N GLU A 814 40.36 -25.37 -11.39
CA GLU A 814 40.50 -24.64 -12.66
C GLU A 814 39.81 -23.27 -12.56
N LEU A 815 38.56 -23.23 -12.12
CA LEU A 815 37.78 -21.98 -11.96
C LEU A 815 38.45 -21.01 -10.97
N TRP A 816 39.09 -21.54 -9.92
CA TRP A 816 39.85 -20.78 -8.92
C TRP A 816 40.97 -19.97 -9.57
N SER A 817 41.76 -20.64 -10.42
CA SER A 817 42.85 -20.02 -11.17
C SER A 817 42.37 -19.07 -12.28
N GLN A 818 41.16 -19.27 -12.81
CA GLN A 818 40.61 -18.52 -13.93
C GLN A 818 39.94 -17.19 -13.55
N GLY A 819 39.77 -16.88 -12.27
CA GLY A 819 39.23 -15.59 -11.85
C GLY A 819 38.79 -15.51 -10.40
N ILE A 820 38.32 -16.62 -9.80
CA ILE A 820 37.74 -16.59 -8.45
C ILE A 820 38.78 -16.13 -7.41
N LYS A 821 40.05 -16.56 -7.52
CA LYS A 821 41.10 -16.08 -6.59
C LYS A 821 41.26 -14.56 -6.66
N SER A 822 41.40 -14.02 -7.87
CA SER A 822 41.56 -12.57 -8.08
C SER A 822 40.33 -11.80 -7.59
N TYR A 823 39.14 -12.39 -7.76
CA TYR A 823 37.90 -11.84 -7.23
C TYR A 823 37.92 -11.82 -5.70
N VAL A 824 38.18 -12.95 -5.04
CA VAL A 824 38.31 -13.06 -3.57
C VAL A 824 39.38 -12.11 -3.03
N ASP A 825 40.55 -11.99 -3.69
CA ASP A 825 41.61 -11.05 -3.34
C ASP A 825 41.14 -9.59 -3.39
N SER A 826 40.33 -9.25 -4.39
CA SER A 826 39.77 -7.89 -4.55
C SER A 826 38.69 -7.58 -3.51
N TYR A 827 38.09 -8.62 -2.91
CA TYR A 827 36.99 -8.51 -1.95
C TYR A 827 37.33 -9.03 -0.56
N LEU A 828 38.62 -9.13 -0.25
CA LEU A 828 39.08 -9.64 1.03
C LEU A 828 38.64 -8.77 2.20
N SER A 829 38.65 -7.44 2.02
CA SER A 829 38.11 -6.49 3.01
C SER A 829 36.64 -6.77 3.31
N PHE A 830 35.80 -6.89 2.28
CA PHE A 830 34.39 -7.26 2.42
C PHE A 830 34.20 -8.57 3.18
N ILE A 831 34.98 -9.60 2.85
CA ILE A 831 34.90 -10.91 3.51
C ILE A 831 35.25 -10.79 5.00
N THR A 832 36.29 -10.04 5.35
CA THR A 832 36.66 -9.81 6.76
C THR A 832 35.60 -9.01 7.51
N THR A 833 35.01 -7.99 6.87
CA THR A 833 33.92 -7.21 7.47
C THR A 833 32.67 -8.07 7.69
N GLY A 834 32.37 -9.03 6.80
CA GLY A 834 31.30 -10.00 7.04
C GLY A 834 31.53 -10.86 8.28
N GLY A 835 32.78 -11.19 8.58
CA GLY A 835 33.19 -11.77 9.86
C GLY A 835 32.91 -10.85 11.04
N THR A 836 33.34 -9.58 10.97
CA THR A 836 33.13 -8.63 12.08
C THR A 836 31.65 -8.40 12.35
N ILE A 837 30.83 -8.32 11.31
CA ILE A 837 29.36 -8.22 11.42
C ILE A 837 28.72 -9.38 12.16
N ASN A 838 29.07 -10.62 11.82
CA ASN A 838 28.51 -11.76 12.56
C ASN A 838 28.95 -11.74 14.03
N ALA A 839 30.17 -11.31 14.33
CA ALA A 839 30.65 -11.13 15.69
C ALA A 839 29.85 -10.04 16.45
N TYR A 840 29.56 -8.90 15.82
CA TYR A 840 28.69 -7.86 16.39
C TYR A 840 27.27 -8.40 16.64
N SER A 841 26.69 -9.10 15.67
CA SER A 841 25.35 -9.69 15.78
C SER A 841 25.26 -10.66 16.96
N GLU A 842 26.19 -11.60 17.06
CA GLU A 842 26.23 -12.59 18.14
C GLU A 842 26.36 -11.88 19.49
N ALA A 843 27.25 -10.90 19.61
CA ALA A 843 27.44 -10.07 20.80
C ALA A 843 26.20 -9.22 21.20
N GLY A 844 25.14 -9.26 20.40
CA GLY A 844 23.87 -8.63 20.68
C GLY A 844 23.82 -7.16 20.33
N PHE A 845 24.78 -6.66 19.55
CA PHE A 845 24.60 -5.42 18.80
C PHE A 845 23.55 -5.70 17.73
N ASN A 846 22.47 -4.91 17.73
CA ASN A 846 21.39 -5.14 16.78
C ASN A 846 21.90 -4.94 15.35
N GLU A 847 21.58 -5.91 14.49
CA GLU A 847 21.46 -5.86 13.02
C GLU A 847 22.55 -5.02 12.36
N SER A 848 23.65 -5.66 12.01
CA SER A 848 24.66 -5.04 11.15
C SER A 848 24.52 -5.58 9.73
N SER A 849 24.47 -4.67 8.76
CA SER A 849 24.41 -4.95 7.34
C SER A 849 25.59 -4.35 6.55
N ILE A 850 26.15 -5.10 5.61
CA ILE A 850 27.12 -4.60 4.61
C ILE A 850 26.47 -4.64 3.22
N PHE A 851 26.74 -3.61 2.43
CA PHE A 851 26.33 -3.55 1.04
C PHE A 851 27.50 -3.85 0.11
N PHE A 852 27.23 -4.63 -0.94
CA PHE A 852 28.22 -5.15 -1.85
C PHE A 852 27.69 -5.09 -3.28
N GLY A 853 28.15 -4.19 -4.15
CA GLY A 853 27.74 -4.19 -5.57
C GLY A 853 26.22 -4.23 -5.81
N GLY A 854 25.41 -3.61 -4.92
CA GLY A 854 23.94 -3.66 -4.93
C GLY A 854 23.30 -4.75 -4.05
N TRP A 855 24.09 -5.64 -3.43
CA TRP A 855 23.67 -6.74 -2.56
C TRP A 855 23.77 -6.34 -1.08
N VAL A 856 22.96 -6.94 -0.20
CA VAL A 856 23.00 -6.71 1.25
C VAL A 856 23.35 -8.01 1.98
N HIS A 857 24.44 -8.02 2.75
CA HIS A 857 24.76 -9.06 3.72
C HIS A 857 24.33 -8.57 5.09
N ILE A 858 23.35 -9.23 5.70
CA ILE A 858 22.76 -8.87 6.99
C ILE A 858 23.02 -10.03 7.93
N ASP A 859 23.41 -9.78 9.19
CA ASP A 859 23.43 -10.74 10.32
C ASP A 859 23.13 -12.19 9.93
N SER A 860 24.18 -13.01 9.76
CA SER A 860 24.12 -14.41 9.36
C SER A 860 22.95 -14.72 8.42
N THR A 861 23.03 -14.25 7.16
CA THR A 861 22.09 -14.65 6.09
C THR A 861 22.11 -16.17 5.81
N GLY A 862 22.84 -16.95 6.63
CA GLY A 862 23.26 -18.30 6.35
C GLY A 862 24.09 -18.38 5.08
N GLY A 863 24.72 -17.27 4.65
CA GLY A 863 25.41 -17.12 3.37
C GLY A 863 24.48 -17.22 2.14
N THR A 864 23.21 -16.82 2.27
CA THR A 864 22.29 -16.70 1.12
C THR A 864 22.43 -15.37 0.39
N PHE A 865 22.04 -15.40 -0.88
CA PHE A 865 22.07 -14.27 -1.80
C PHE A 865 20.77 -13.48 -1.74
N PRO A 866 20.80 -12.15 -1.62
CA PRO A 866 19.68 -11.35 -2.05
C PRO A 866 19.46 -11.59 -3.56
N ILE A 867 18.25 -11.40 -4.05
CA ILE A 867 17.95 -11.47 -5.49
C ILE A 867 17.71 -10.05 -5.99
N ASP A 868 18.30 -9.67 -7.12
CA ASP A 868 18.04 -8.39 -7.76
C ASP A 868 16.81 -8.54 -8.68
N LEU A 869 15.68 -7.94 -8.28
CA LEU A 869 14.38 -8.06 -8.97
C LEU A 869 13.86 -6.87 -9.78
N PRO A 870 14.42 -5.64 -9.72
CA PRO A 870 13.80 -4.48 -10.34
C PRO A 870 13.77 -4.59 -11.89
N TYR A 871 14.46 -5.57 -12.47
CA TYR A 871 14.58 -5.75 -13.93
C TYR A 871 13.77 -6.90 -14.53
N LEU A 872 12.84 -7.53 -13.80
CA LEU A 872 11.94 -8.53 -14.40
C LEU A 872 11.03 -7.98 -15.52
N GLY A 873 10.92 -6.65 -15.67
CA GLY A 873 10.07 -5.99 -16.67
C GLY A 873 10.65 -5.83 -18.08
N ASP A 874 11.98 -5.86 -18.27
CA ASP A 874 12.63 -5.66 -19.58
C ASP A 874 13.82 -6.61 -19.81
N PRO A 875 13.61 -7.73 -20.53
CA PRO A 875 14.64 -8.75 -20.73
C PRO A 875 15.82 -8.31 -21.63
N GLN A 876 15.81 -7.11 -22.21
CA GLN A 876 16.85 -6.69 -23.17
C GLN A 876 18.00 -5.84 -22.60
N ASN A 877 17.88 -5.29 -21.39
CA ASN A 877 18.91 -4.39 -20.81
C ASN A 877 19.71 -5.01 -19.64
N LEU A 878 19.62 -6.33 -19.43
CA LEU A 878 20.24 -7.04 -18.30
C LEU A 878 21.69 -7.45 -18.62
N ASN A 879 22.63 -6.50 -18.50
CA ASN A 879 24.06 -6.81 -18.44
C ASN A 879 24.58 -7.03 -17.00
N THR A 880 23.75 -6.81 -15.98
CA THR A 880 24.15 -6.93 -14.58
C THR A 880 23.83 -8.30 -13.99
N THR A 881 24.70 -8.69 -13.08
CA THR A 881 25.03 -10.06 -12.67
C THR A 881 24.22 -10.49 -11.45
N ALA A 882 23.22 -11.37 -11.60
CA ALA A 882 22.86 -12.43 -10.64
C ALA A 882 21.51 -13.07 -10.99
N LEU A 883 21.44 -14.40 -10.84
CA LEU A 883 20.22 -15.23 -10.88
C LEU A 883 19.27 -14.97 -12.06
N LYS A 884 19.48 -15.69 -13.16
CA LYS A 884 18.46 -15.85 -14.20
C LYS A 884 17.29 -16.68 -13.65
N THR A 885 16.22 -16.01 -13.25
CA THR A 885 14.92 -16.67 -13.11
C THR A 885 14.42 -17.00 -14.52
N SER A 886 14.55 -18.26 -14.96
CA SER A 886 13.87 -18.73 -16.16
C SER A 886 12.39 -18.96 -15.84
N ASN A 887 11.66 -17.91 -15.49
CA ASN A 887 10.21 -18.02 -15.34
C ASN A 887 9.61 -18.27 -16.72
N THR A 888 9.22 -19.52 -16.97
CA THR A 888 8.39 -19.91 -18.11
C THR A 888 6.91 -19.57 -17.87
N GLU A 889 6.55 -19.17 -16.65
CA GLU A 889 5.22 -18.69 -16.26
C GLU A 889 5.15 -17.16 -16.38
N PRO A 890 4.02 -16.60 -16.85
CA PRO A 890 3.86 -15.15 -16.98
C PRO A 890 4.04 -14.47 -15.63
N LEU A 891 4.80 -13.37 -15.62
CA LEU A 891 5.04 -12.55 -14.43
C LEU A 891 3.71 -12.17 -13.76
N PRO A 892 3.70 -12.02 -12.42
CA PRO A 892 2.55 -11.46 -11.74
C PRO A 892 2.16 -10.12 -12.41
N PRO A 893 0.87 -9.79 -12.49
CA PRO A 893 0.46 -8.46 -12.93
C PRO A 893 1.18 -7.43 -12.07
N GLN A 894 1.72 -6.36 -12.69
CA GLN A 894 2.39 -5.29 -11.95
C GLN A 894 1.46 -4.82 -10.83
N GLY A 895 1.90 -5.07 -9.60
CA GLY A 895 1.21 -4.65 -8.39
C GLY A 895 1.23 -3.14 -8.25
N ILE A 896 0.44 -2.67 -7.28
CA ILE A 896 0.45 -1.26 -6.86
C ILE A 896 1.75 -0.94 -6.12
N ASN A 897 2.21 -1.92 -5.34
CA ASN A 897 3.45 -1.90 -4.61
C ASN A 897 4.42 -2.92 -5.22
N ALA A 898 5.71 -2.72 -4.98
CA ALA A 898 6.73 -3.72 -5.31
C ALA A 898 6.36 -5.06 -4.64
N PRO A 899 6.45 -6.20 -5.35
CA PRO A 899 6.09 -7.49 -4.77
C PRO A 899 7.04 -7.85 -3.63
N SER A 900 6.50 -8.32 -2.51
CA SER A 900 7.27 -9.10 -1.54
C SER A 900 7.55 -10.49 -2.12
N LEU A 901 8.57 -11.20 -1.65
CA LEU A 901 8.98 -12.50 -2.17
C LEU A 901 9.36 -13.41 -1.02
N VAL A 902 9.01 -14.66 -1.11
CA VAL A 902 9.45 -15.69 -0.16
C VAL A 902 10.18 -16.74 -0.98
N MET A 903 11.48 -16.98 -0.77
CA MET A 903 12.29 -17.84 -1.62
C MET A 903 13.12 -18.80 -0.79
N ILE A 904 13.19 -20.04 -1.25
CA ILE A 904 14.06 -21.07 -0.69
C ILE A 904 15.36 -21.06 -1.48
N GLN A 905 16.46 -20.73 -0.81
CA GLN A 905 17.80 -20.58 -1.41
C GLN A 905 18.83 -21.40 -0.67
N GLN A 906 19.83 -21.88 -1.40
CA GLN A 906 21.01 -22.52 -0.83
C GLN A 906 21.98 -21.45 -0.29
N GLY A 907 22.22 -21.50 1.02
CA GLY A 907 23.20 -20.70 1.73
C GLY A 907 24.45 -21.50 2.07
N PHE A 908 25.53 -20.78 2.32
CA PHE A 908 26.81 -21.35 2.72
C PHE A 908 27.19 -20.81 4.09
N THR A 909 27.39 -21.67 5.09
CA THR A 909 27.74 -21.30 6.46
C THR A 909 28.93 -22.13 6.97
N ALA A 910 29.31 -21.97 8.22
CA ALA A 910 30.15 -22.92 8.93
C ALA A 910 29.54 -23.33 10.28
N VAL A 911 30.03 -24.45 10.79
CA VAL A 911 30.02 -24.76 12.22
C VAL A 911 31.44 -24.48 12.72
N ALA A 912 31.58 -23.41 13.50
CA ALA A 912 32.83 -23.13 14.22
C ALA A 912 32.68 -23.62 15.67
N ASN A 913 33.73 -24.23 16.21
CA ASN A 913 33.80 -24.62 17.62
C ASN A 913 35.18 -24.23 18.13
N CYS A 914 35.24 -23.21 18.95
CA CYS A 914 36.45 -22.64 19.52
C CYS A 914 36.62 -23.13 20.95
N GLN A 915 37.83 -23.56 21.28
CA GLN A 915 38.20 -23.96 22.63
C GLN A 915 39.44 -23.22 23.08
N TYR A 916 39.43 -22.75 24.32
CA TYR A 916 40.65 -22.29 24.96
C TYR A 916 41.59 -23.48 25.11
N GLN A 917 42.66 -23.47 24.32
CA GLN A 917 43.74 -24.42 24.47
C GLN A 917 44.94 -23.66 25.03
N GLN A 918 45.40 -24.05 26.22
CA GLN A 918 46.71 -23.60 26.68
C GLN A 918 47.74 -24.19 25.72
N LEU A 919 48.26 -23.34 24.84
CA LEU A 919 49.32 -23.69 23.91
C LEU A 919 50.54 -24.07 24.74
N GLY A 920 50.81 -25.37 24.83
CA GLY A 920 52.04 -25.86 25.41
C GLY A 920 53.22 -25.43 24.53
N THR A 921 54.40 -25.29 25.12
CA THR A 921 55.65 -25.01 24.40
C THR A 921 55.97 -26.03 23.31
N ASP A 922 55.35 -27.21 23.38
CA ASP A 922 55.58 -28.32 22.45
C ASP A 922 54.66 -28.26 21.22
N THR A 923 53.54 -27.53 21.28
CA THR A 923 52.58 -27.40 20.16
C THR A 923 52.83 -26.15 19.31
N VAL A 924 53.29 -25.07 19.94
CA VAL A 924 53.59 -23.81 19.27
C VAL A 924 54.96 -23.33 19.72
N GLU A 925 55.91 -23.37 18.80
CA GLU A 925 57.23 -22.79 19.00
C GLU A 925 57.13 -21.28 18.74
N ARG A 926 57.11 -20.50 19.82
CA ARG A 926 57.13 -19.05 19.75
C ARG A 926 58.51 -18.52 20.10
N THR A 927 59.04 -17.65 19.24
CA THR A 927 60.23 -16.85 19.52
C THR A 927 59.86 -15.37 19.43
N VAL A 928 59.94 -14.65 20.55
CA VAL A 928 59.78 -13.19 20.60
C VAL A 928 61.14 -12.56 20.80
N ASN A 929 61.64 -11.87 19.80
CA ASN A 929 62.88 -11.12 19.87
C ASN A 929 62.55 -9.62 19.94
N SER A 930 62.99 -8.93 20.98
CA SER A 930 62.95 -7.46 21.01
C SER A 930 64.07 -6.91 20.13
N LEU A 931 63.72 -6.09 19.16
CA LEU A 931 64.65 -5.31 18.35
C LEU A 931 64.58 -3.84 18.78
N GLU A 932 65.71 -3.24 19.10
CA GLU A 932 65.80 -1.78 19.21
C GLU A 932 66.31 -1.22 17.89
N ILE A 933 65.52 -0.36 17.26
CA ILE A 933 65.83 0.22 15.95
C ILE A 933 65.94 1.72 16.12
N SER A 934 67.09 2.28 15.74
CA SER A 934 67.32 3.72 15.76
C SER A 934 66.68 4.38 14.54
N VAL A 935 65.53 5.04 14.70
CA VAL A 935 64.86 5.83 13.66
C VAL A 935 65.15 7.30 13.95
N ASP A 936 65.83 8.00 13.02
CA ASP A 936 66.23 9.41 13.15
C ASP A 936 66.96 9.79 14.47
N GLY A 937 67.63 8.82 15.10
CA GLY A 937 68.40 9.00 16.34
C GLY A 937 67.62 8.70 17.63
N GLU A 938 66.33 8.38 17.54
CA GLU A 938 65.54 7.82 18.64
C GLU A 938 65.47 6.29 18.53
N LEU A 939 65.68 5.60 19.66
CA LEU A 939 65.56 4.14 19.74
C LEU A 939 64.08 3.78 19.89
N VAL A 940 63.49 3.23 18.84
CA VAL A 940 62.14 2.67 18.85
C VAL A 940 62.25 1.15 19.03
N SER A 941 61.54 0.60 20.01
CA SER A 941 61.50 -0.84 20.26
C SER A 941 60.44 -1.51 19.38
N TYR A 942 60.82 -2.59 18.70
CA TYR A 942 59.95 -3.48 17.95
C TYR A 942 60.08 -4.91 18.49
N PHE A 943 59.07 -5.73 18.28
CA PHE A 943 59.04 -7.15 18.61
C PHE A 943 58.95 -7.94 17.30
N ALA A 944 59.98 -8.72 16.99
CA ALA A 944 59.91 -9.75 15.94
C ALA A 944 59.38 -11.04 16.58
N ILE A 945 58.19 -11.42 16.18
CA ILE A 945 57.46 -12.56 16.70
C ILE A 945 57.41 -13.62 15.60
N THR A 946 58.16 -14.69 15.80
CA THR A 946 58.07 -15.91 14.99
C THR A 946 57.16 -16.88 15.72
N VAL A 947 56.09 -17.31 15.07
CA VAL A 947 55.22 -18.38 15.56
C VAL A 947 55.26 -19.53 14.56
N ALA A 948 55.70 -20.68 15.03
CA ALA A 948 55.64 -21.93 14.29
C ALA A 948 54.77 -22.94 15.02
N THR A 949 53.90 -23.63 14.29
CA THR A 949 53.12 -24.75 14.80
C THR A 949 53.38 -25.99 13.97
N GLN A 950 53.28 -27.17 14.59
CA GLN A 950 53.28 -28.44 13.88
C GLN A 950 51.84 -28.92 13.72
N CYS A 951 51.36 -28.98 12.49
CA CYS A 951 50.02 -29.48 12.16
C CYS A 951 49.92 -31.00 12.39
N ALA A 952 48.70 -31.52 12.54
CA ALA A 952 48.44 -32.93 12.83
C ALA A 952 49.02 -33.89 11.77
N ASN A 953 49.13 -33.43 10.52
CA ASN A 953 49.75 -34.15 9.40
C ASN A 953 51.31 -34.19 9.46
N GLY A 954 51.91 -33.53 10.44
CA GLY A 954 53.36 -33.42 10.65
C GLY A 954 54.03 -32.20 10.03
N ASP A 955 53.30 -31.38 9.26
CA ASP A 955 53.85 -30.18 8.62
C ASP A 955 54.11 -29.06 9.63
N ARG A 956 55.22 -28.35 9.45
CA ARG A 956 55.54 -27.15 10.23
C ARG A 956 55.11 -25.92 9.44
N VAL A 957 54.15 -25.17 9.97
CA VAL A 957 53.72 -23.88 9.44
C VAL A 957 54.36 -22.80 10.31
N GLN A 958 55.01 -21.81 9.70
CA GLN A 958 55.69 -20.73 10.40
C GLN A 958 55.33 -19.38 9.78
N TYR A 959 55.02 -18.40 10.65
CA TYR A 959 54.84 -17.00 10.29
C TYR A 959 55.80 -16.13 11.11
N ASP A 960 56.37 -15.13 10.45
CA ASP A 960 57.22 -14.12 11.06
C ASP A 960 56.52 -12.75 10.96
N ILE A 961 56.29 -12.11 12.10
CA ILE A 961 55.64 -10.79 12.20
C ILE A 961 56.55 -9.82 12.94
N LEU A 962 56.54 -8.54 12.55
CA LEU A 962 57.18 -7.46 13.28
C LEU A 962 56.13 -6.44 13.70
N THR A 963 56.14 -6.03 14.96
CA THR A 963 55.22 -5.03 15.53
C THR A 963 55.97 -4.12 16.52
N GLN A 964 55.50 -2.89 16.75
CA GLN A 964 56.04 -1.95 17.75
C GLN A 964 55.55 -2.26 19.16
N THR A 965 54.36 -2.84 19.27
CA THR A 965 53.76 -3.24 20.55
C THR A 965 53.83 -4.76 20.69
N ASN A 966 53.61 -5.29 21.89
CA ASN A 966 53.42 -6.74 22.05
C ASN A 966 52.01 -7.18 21.63
N ASP A 967 51.25 -6.31 20.97
CA ASP A 967 49.85 -6.53 20.61
C ASP A 967 49.79 -7.17 19.22
N THR A 968 49.90 -8.49 19.18
CA THR A 968 49.75 -9.28 17.94
C THR A 968 48.62 -10.25 18.03
N LEU A 969 47.94 -10.46 16.90
CA LEU A 969 46.98 -11.54 16.75
C LEU A 969 47.36 -12.37 15.53
N LEU A 970 47.64 -13.64 15.78
CA LEU A 970 48.16 -14.58 14.79
C LEU A 970 47.16 -15.70 14.53
N PHE A 971 46.99 -16.06 13.27
CA PHE A 971 46.16 -17.19 12.85
C PHE A 971 47.03 -18.19 12.12
N LEU A 972 47.06 -19.42 12.60
CA LEU A 972 47.68 -20.53 11.88
C LEU A 972 46.58 -21.52 11.51
N SER A 973 46.36 -21.69 10.21
CA SER A 973 45.46 -22.70 9.69
C SER A 973 46.21 -24.01 9.48
N CYS A 974 45.72 -25.09 10.09
CA CYS A 974 46.25 -26.43 9.93
C CYS A 974 45.16 -27.34 9.34
N PRO A 975 45.39 -27.96 8.16
CA PRO A 975 44.49 -28.97 7.64
C PRO A 975 44.50 -30.20 8.56
N ASP A 976 43.32 -30.65 8.97
CA ASP A 976 43.13 -31.83 9.81
C ASP A 976 43.05 -33.08 8.91
N SER A 977 44.17 -33.48 8.31
CA SER A 977 44.24 -34.71 7.50
C SER A 977 45.07 -35.77 8.22
N ASP A 978 44.43 -36.87 8.61
CA ASP A 978 45.05 -38.06 9.21
C ASP A 978 46.04 -38.79 8.27
N GLU A 979 46.13 -38.41 6.99
CA GLU A 979 47.12 -38.94 6.06
C GLU A 979 48.46 -38.21 6.19
N ALA A 980 49.29 -38.69 7.12
CA ALA A 980 50.68 -38.23 7.28
C ALA A 980 51.52 -38.58 6.04
N GLY A 981 52.10 -37.57 5.37
CA GLY A 981 53.07 -37.88 4.31
C GLY A 981 53.58 -36.81 3.34
N LEU A 982 53.35 -35.50 3.53
CA LEU A 982 53.78 -34.50 2.53
C LEU A 982 54.48 -33.29 3.17
N THR A 983 55.80 -33.35 3.27
CA THR A 983 56.63 -32.28 3.86
C THR A 983 56.62 -30.98 3.07
N THR A 984 56.29 -29.87 3.75
CA THR A 984 56.62 -28.46 3.41
C THR A 984 56.11 -27.97 2.05
N TYR A 985 54.91 -27.37 2.04
CA TYR A 985 54.45 -26.54 0.93
C TYR A 985 53.95 -25.18 1.42
N ARG A 986 54.25 -24.13 0.65
CA ARG A 986 53.52 -22.86 0.72
C ARG A 986 52.05 -23.14 0.38
N ILE A 987 51.14 -22.60 1.20
CA ILE A 987 49.68 -22.68 1.04
C ILE A 987 49.23 -22.30 -0.39
N GLU A 988 49.98 -21.45 -1.09
CA GLU A 988 49.74 -21.06 -2.50
C GLU A 988 49.67 -22.23 -3.50
N LEU A 989 50.32 -23.38 -3.23
CA LEU A 989 50.44 -24.49 -4.20
C LEU A 989 49.51 -25.69 -3.91
N VAL A 990 49.02 -25.83 -2.67
CA VAL A 990 48.23 -27.02 -2.24
C VAL A 990 46.77 -26.94 -2.69
N LEU A 991 46.23 -25.72 -2.86
CA LEU A 991 44.85 -25.47 -3.32
C LEU A 991 44.55 -26.04 -4.73
N ALA A 992 45.55 -26.38 -5.54
CA ALA A 992 45.35 -26.77 -6.93
C ALA A 992 45.28 -28.29 -7.17
N LEU A 993 45.65 -29.17 -6.21
CA LEU A 993 46.01 -30.55 -6.56
C LEU A 993 45.50 -31.69 -5.65
N LEU A 994 44.90 -31.45 -4.48
CA LEU A 994 44.51 -32.56 -3.58
C LEU A 994 43.03 -32.57 -3.18
N PRO A 995 42.31 -33.69 -3.42
CA PRO A 995 40.97 -33.90 -2.88
C PRO A 995 41.07 -34.21 -1.38
N VAL A 996 40.97 -33.19 -0.54
CA VAL A 996 40.91 -33.39 0.92
C VAL A 996 39.51 -33.92 1.29
N VAL A 997 39.47 -35.11 1.91
CA VAL A 997 38.26 -35.92 2.13
C VAL A 997 37.54 -35.57 3.45
N ASP A 998 38.20 -34.86 4.37
CA ASP A 998 37.57 -34.30 5.58
C ASP A 998 37.85 -32.78 5.65
N THR A 999 36.80 -31.97 5.63
CA THR A 999 36.87 -30.51 5.44
C THR A 999 36.95 -29.71 6.75
N ARG A 1000 37.33 -30.36 7.85
CA ARG A 1000 37.51 -29.69 9.14
C ARG A 1000 38.84 -28.96 9.14
N LEU A 1001 38.80 -27.67 9.46
CA LEU A 1001 40.01 -26.88 9.63
C LEU A 1001 40.24 -26.56 11.10
N GLY A 1002 41.42 -26.88 11.60
CA GLY A 1002 41.91 -26.32 12.86
C GLY A 1002 42.50 -24.94 12.60
N VAL A 1003 41.89 -23.89 13.14
CA VAL A 1003 42.42 -22.54 13.14
C VAL A 1003 42.94 -22.25 14.53
N LEU A 1004 44.25 -22.10 14.65
CA LEU A 1004 44.88 -21.66 15.87
C LEU A 1004 44.92 -20.13 15.90
N ILE A 1005 44.19 -19.53 16.82
CA ILE A 1005 44.22 -18.11 17.16
C ILE A 1005 45.22 -17.94 18.30
N ASP A 1006 46.17 -17.05 18.15
CA ASP A 1006 47.19 -16.77 19.14
C ASP A 1006 47.35 -15.27 19.36
N GLY A 1007 46.79 -14.78 20.46
CA GLY A 1007 46.81 -13.36 20.81
C GLY A 1007 47.89 -13.02 21.82
N GLN A 1008 48.52 -11.85 21.68
CA GLN A 1008 49.51 -11.29 22.61
C GLN A 1008 49.14 -9.86 23.02
N GLY A 1009 49.76 -9.40 24.12
CA GLY A 1009 49.53 -8.06 24.65
C GLY A 1009 48.07 -7.87 25.07
N ILE A 1010 47.40 -6.87 24.52
CA ILE A 1010 45.96 -6.61 24.75
C ILE A 1010 45.07 -7.77 24.28
N TYR A 1011 45.55 -8.62 23.36
CA TYR A 1011 44.83 -9.82 22.90
C TYR A 1011 45.25 -11.10 23.63
N SER A 1012 46.05 -11.05 24.70
CA SER A 1012 46.56 -12.24 25.40
C SER A 1012 45.48 -13.19 25.95
N GLY A 1013 44.22 -12.73 26.08
CA GLY A 1013 43.07 -13.56 26.42
C GLY A 1013 42.38 -14.26 25.23
N ALA A 1014 42.83 -14.01 23.99
CA ALA A 1014 42.18 -14.46 22.76
C ALA A 1014 42.75 -15.77 22.18
N SER A 1015 43.78 -16.36 22.78
CA SER A 1015 44.36 -17.60 22.25
C SER A 1015 43.37 -18.77 22.34
N ALA A 1016 42.99 -19.32 21.18
CA ALA A 1016 41.97 -20.34 21.04
C ALA A 1016 42.28 -21.25 19.84
N VAL A 1017 41.81 -22.49 19.90
CA VAL A 1017 41.80 -23.39 18.74
C VAL A 1017 40.36 -23.54 18.30
N CYS A 1018 40.08 -23.13 17.07
CA CYS A 1018 38.77 -23.17 16.45
C CYS A 1018 38.73 -24.24 15.37
N THR A 1019 37.84 -25.22 15.50
CA THR A 1019 37.53 -26.13 14.40
C THR A 1019 36.41 -25.53 13.56
N VAL A 1020 36.70 -25.15 12.31
CA VAL A 1020 35.72 -24.58 11.38
C VAL A 1020 35.36 -25.63 10.33
N SER A 1021 34.08 -25.99 10.27
CA SER A 1021 33.54 -26.97 9.32
C SER A 1021 32.50 -26.28 8.43
N PRO A 1022 32.84 -25.94 7.17
CA PRO A 1022 31.87 -25.33 6.26
C PRO A 1022 30.68 -26.27 6.02
N ALA A 1023 29.49 -25.69 5.96
CA ALA A 1023 28.23 -26.40 5.82
C ALA A 1023 27.33 -25.67 4.83
N ILE A 1024 26.55 -26.44 4.07
CA ILE A 1024 25.53 -25.90 3.18
C ILE A 1024 24.20 -25.94 3.91
N LEU A 1025 23.45 -24.84 3.86
CA LEU A 1025 22.12 -24.74 4.44
C LEU A 1025 21.10 -24.32 3.39
N THR A 1026 19.83 -24.50 3.70
CA THR A 1026 18.72 -24.03 2.87
C THR A 1026 17.92 -23.02 3.68
N VAL A 1027 17.88 -21.76 3.25
CA VAL A 1027 17.14 -20.68 3.93
C VAL A 1027 15.84 -20.40 3.20
N ASN A 1028 14.78 -20.17 3.95
CA ASN A 1028 13.56 -19.57 3.46
C ASN A 1028 13.60 -18.06 3.70
N SER A 1029 14.04 -17.30 2.70
CA SER A 1029 14.25 -15.86 2.77
C SER A 1029 12.99 -15.10 2.34
N THR A 1030 12.47 -14.22 3.19
CA THR A 1030 11.34 -13.33 2.87
C THR A 1030 11.84 -11.92 2.61
N TYR A 1031 11.58 -11.40 1.41
CA TYR A 1031 11.88 -10.06 0.94
C TYR A 1031 10.59 -9.24 0.95
N LEU A 1032 10.46 -8.20 1.77
CA LEU A 1032 9.18 -7.45 1.88
C LEU A 1032 8.92 -6.46 0.74
N SER A 1033 9.97 -6.10 -0.01
CA SER A 1033 9.90 -5.26 -1.21
C SER A 1033 10.83 -5.84 -2.26
N ALA A 1034 10.50 -5.68 -3.54
CA ALA A 1034 11.47 -5.92 -4.59
C ALA A 1034 12.64 -4.95 -4.33
N PRO A 1035 13.87 -5.46 -4.09
CA PRO A 1035 15.00 -4.58 -3.91
C PRO A 1035 15.12 -3.78 -5.19
N SER A 1036 14.91 -2.46 -5.11
CA SER A 1036 15.51 -1.59 -6.12
C SER A 1036 17.02 -1.59 -5.82
N LEU A 1037 17.88 -1.36 -6.81
CA LEU A 1037 19.34 -1.28 -6.60
C LEU A 1037 19.79 -0.24 -5.53
N GLY A 1038 18.86 0.47 -4.87
CA GLY A 1038 19.06 1.30 -3.69
C GLY A 1038 18.07 1.09 -2.52
N SER A 1039 17.10 0.16 -2.60
CA SER A 1039 16.21 -0.18 -1.47
C SER A 1039 16.52 -1.58 -0.96
N ALA A 1040 17.09 -1.62 0.24
CA ALA A 1040 17.49 -2.86 0.88
C ALA A 1040 16.30 -3.69 1.36
N VAL A 1041 16.54 -4.98 1.47
CA VAL A 1041 15.61 -6.01 1.91
C VAL A 1041 15.18 -5.75 3.36
N ALA A 1042 13.89 -5.51 3.61
CA ALA A 1042 13.39 -5.29 4.97
C ALA A 1042 13.27 -6.59 5.79
N HIS A 1043 13.64 -6.46 7.06
CA HIS A 1043 13.85 -7.41 8.16
C HIS A 1043 12.58 -8.10 8.72
N ASP A 1044 11.94 -8.96 7.95
CA ASP A 1044 11.05 -9.97 8.57
C ASP A 1044 11.29 -11.34 7.95
N VAL A 1045 12.58 -11.68 7.80
CA VAL A 1045 12.97 -13.08 7.80
C VAL A 1045 12.86 -13.52 9.26
N ASP A 1046 11.65 -13.89 9.70
CA ASP A 1046 11.48 -14.83 10.79
C ASP A 1046 12.19 -16.10 10.31
N LEU A 1047 13.51 -16.15 10.51
CA LEU A 1047 14.33 -17.34 10.46
C LEU A 1047 13.83 -18.19 11.62
N GLN A 1048 12.61 -18.73 11.48
CA GLN A 1048 12.29 -20.03 12.00
C GLN A 1048 13.21 -20.99 11.25
N THR A 1049 14.48 -20.96 11.67
CA THR A 1049 15.39 -22.09 11.63
C THR A 1049 14.63 -23.17 12.39
N GLN A 1050 13.77 -23.87 11.66
CA GLN A 1050 13.22 -25.12 12.12
C GLN A 1050 14.45 -26.00 12.30
N SER A 1051 14.93 -26.06 13.55
CA SER A 1051 16.27 -26.51 13.95
C SER A 1051 16.51 -28.01 13.75
N SER A 1052 15.68 -28.66 12.95
CA SER A 1052 16.09 -29.87 12.26
C SER A 1052 17.05 -29.48 11.14
N TRP A 1053 18.30 -29.17 11.52
CA TRP A 1053 19.43 -29.22 10.60
C TRP A 1053 19.32 -30.55 9.86
N PRO A 1054 19.02 -30.57 8.54
CA PRO A 1054 19.19 -31.77 7.76
C PRO A 1054 20.66 -32.17 7.93
N GLU A 1055 20.95 -33.47 8.09
CA GLU A 1055 22.31 -33.99 8.18
C GLU A 1055 23.21 -33.22 7.21
N SER A 1056 24.11 -32.40 7.74
CA SER A 1056 24.92 -31.48 6.96
C SER A 1056 25.75 -32.31 5.98
N THR A 1057 25.38 -32.31 4.70
CA THR A 1057 26.29 -32.82 3.68
C THR A 1057 27.50 -31.92 3.70
N SER A 1058 28.67 -32.49 4.00
CA SER A 1058 29.95 -31.77 4.05
C SER A 1058 30.04 -30.85 2.84
N ALA A 1059 30.27 -29.55 3.10
CA ALA A 1059 30.48 -28.61 2.02
C ALA A 1059 31.64 -29.11 1.12
N PRO A 1060 31.58 -28.80 -0.18
CA PRO A 1060 32.66 -29.14 -1.07
C PRO A 1060 34.00 -28.58 -0.59
N THR A 1061 35.05 -29.40 -0.67
CA THR A 1061 36.43 -29.07 -0.29
C THR A 1061 36.91 -27.74 -0.90
N ALA A 1062 36.37 -27.41 -2.07
CA ALA A 1062 36.85 -26.31 -2.89
C ALA A 1062 36.41 -24.91 -2.38
N VAL A 1063 35.12 -24.73 -2.06
CA VAL A 1063 34.63 -23.47 -1.47
C VAL A 1063 35.17 -23.30 -0.05
N SER A 1064 35.33 -24.40 0.68
CA SER A 1064 36.00 -24.42 1.98
C SER A 1064 37.42 -23.86 1.88
N SER A 1065 38.18 -24.29 0.87
CA SER A 1065 39.55 -23.80 0.63
C SER A 1065 39.58 -22.30 0.30
N ALA A 1066 38.59 -21.78 -0.43
CA ALA A 1066 38.46 -20.35 -0.69
C ALA A 1066 38.22 -19.55 0.60
N ALA A 1067 37.32 -20.03 1.47
CA ALA A 1067 37.05 -19.40 2.76
C ALA A 1067 38.28 -19.39 3.67
N PHE A 1068 39.06 -20.46 3.66
CA PHE A 1068 40.30 -20.54 4.43
C PHE A 1068 41.38 -19.60 3.91
N TYR A 1069 41.52 -19.50 2.59
CA TYR A 1069 42.41 -18.53 1.97
C TYR A 1069 42.02 -17.09 2.36
N ALA A 1070 40.72 -16.76 2.32
CA ALA A 1070 40.26 -15.43 2.70
C ALA A 1070 40.44 -15.15 4.20
N LEU A 1071 40.27 -16.14 5.07
CA LEU A 1071 40.52 -15.99 6.50
C LEU A 1071 42.01 -15.71 6.79
N ASP A 1072 42.92 -16.51 6.23
CA ASP A 1072 44.37 -16.35 6.41
C ASP A 1072 44.85 -15.00 5.88
N GLN A 1073 44.46 -14.64 4.66
CA GLN A 1073 44.87 -13.38 4.05
C GLN A 1073 44.27 -12.16 4.75
N GLY A 1074 42.99 -12.23 5.16
CA GLY A 1074 42.32 -11.12 5.82
C GLY A 1074 43.01 -10.71 7.12
N ILE A 1075 43.49 -11.70 7.89
CA ILE A 1075 44.12 -11.47 9.19
C ILE A 1075 45.56 -11.02 9.06
N LEU A 1076 46.31 -11.61 8.12
CA LEU A 1076 47.66 -11.15 7.80
C LEU A 1076 47.68 -9.70 7.31
N GLN A 1077 46.67 -9.31 6.52
CA GLN A 1077 46.52 -7.94 6.04
C GLN A 1077 46.01 -6.98 7.13
N SER A 1078 45.34 -7.48 8.16
CA SER A 1078 44.83 -6.70 9.29
C SER A 1078 45.86 -6.43 10.40
N GLN A 1079 47.03 -7.08 10.36
CA GLN A 1079 48.10 -6.81 11.34
C GLN A 1079 48.87 -5.54 10.98
N SER A 1080 48.85 -4.56 11.89
CA SER A 1080 49.62 -3.32 11.82
C SER A 1080 50.82 -3.37 12.76
N GLY A 1081 51.63 -2.31 12.73
CA GLY A 1081 52.73 -2.11 13.66
C GLY A 1081 52.28 -1.83 15.09
N THR A 1082 51.02 -1.49 15.35
CA THR A 1082 50.54 -1.12 16.69
C THR A 1082 49.50 -2.06 17.27
N GLY A 1083 48.89 -2.91 16.43
CA GLY A 1083 47.85 -3.85 16.81
C GLY A 1083 47.38 -4.71 15.64
N ASN A 1084 46.25 -5.37 15.80
CA ASN A 1084 45.57 -6.11 14.75
C ASN A 1084 44.15 -5.59 14.62
N PHE A 1085 43.77 -5.09 13.44
CA PHE A 1085 42.47 -4.48 13.21
C PHE A 1085 41.30 -5.42 13.56
N ILE A 1086 41.36 -6.69 13.13
CA ILE A 1086 40.33 -7.68 13.48
C ILE A 1086 40.38 -7.99 14.98
N GLY A 1087 41.57 -8.08 15.58
CA GLY A 1087 41.73 -8.25 17.02
C GLY A 1087 41.12 -7.12 17.84
N ASP A 1088 41.29 -5.87 17.41
CA ASP A 1088 40.72 -4.68 18.04
C ASP A 1088 39.21 -4.67 17.96
N VAL A 1089 38.66 -5.02 16.79
CA VAL A 1089 37.22 -5.15 16.59
C VAL A 1089 36.64 -6.22 17.50
N ILE A 1090 37.24 -7.41 17.55
CA ILE A 1090 36.74 -8.51 18.38
C ILE A 1090 36.89 -8.20 19.88
N ALA A 1091 37.98 -7.56 20.28
CA ALA A 1091 38.17 -7.07 21.64
C ALA A 1091 37.14 -5.98 22.00
N TYR A 1092 36.82 -5.09 21.07
CA TYR A 1092 35.78 -4.08 21.25
C TYR A 1092 34.41 -4.73 21.39
N VAL A 1093 34.02 -5.61 20.46
CA VAL A 1093 32.77 -6.38 20.49
C VAL A 1093 32.61 -7.07 21.85
N PHE A 1094 33.67 -7.73 22.34
CA PHE A 1094 33.68 -8.40 23.65
C PHE A 1094 33.51 -7.44 24.82
N THR A 1095 34.13 -6.28 24.78
CA THR A 1095 34.08 -5.30 25.88
C THR A 1095 32.80 -4.46 25.88
N ALA A 1096 32.19 -4.26 24.72
CA ALA A 1096 30.99 -3.45 24.54
C ALA A 1096 29.67 -4.27 24.60
N GLN A 1097 29.74 -5.58 24.83
CA GLN A 1097 28.56 -6.43 25.02
C GLN A 1097 27.59 -5.86 26.06
N ASP A 1098 26.29 -5.96 25.78
CA ASP A 1098 25.25 -5.53 26.70
C ASP A 1098 25.31 -6.35 28.01
N LYS A 1099 25.56 -5.65 29.12
CA LYS A 1099 25.59 -6.23 30.48
C LYS A 1099 24.28 -6.92 30.88
N HIS A 1100 23.20 -6.73 30.13
CA HIS A 1100 21.88 -7.33 30.39
C HIS A 1100 21.63 -8.66 29.68
N LYS A 1101 22.43 -9.05 28.68
CA LYS A 1101 22.41 -10.41 28.08
C LYS A 1101 23.41 -11.32 28.80
N ALA A 1102 23.26 -12.64 28.67
CA ALA A 1102 24.28 -13.57 29.15
C ALA A 1102 25.59 -13.23 28.43
N GLN A 1103 26.60 -12.79 29.18
CA GLN A 1103 27.88 -12.38 28.62
C GLN A 1103 28.44 -13.52 27.78
N LEU A 1104 28.58 -13.30 26.49
CA LEU A 1104 29.13 -14.29 25.57
C LEU A 1104 30.62 -14.40 25.85
N SER A 1105 31.14 -15.62 25.72
CA SER A 1105 32.57 -15.83 25.81
C SER A 1105 33.25 -15.24 24.57
N LEU A 1106 34.53 -14.88 24.71
CA LEU A 1106 35.32 -14.46 23.56
C LEU A 1106 35.41 -15.56 22.48
N LEU A 1107 35.25 -16.84 22.87
CA LEU A 1107 35.17 -17.96 21.94
C LEU A 1107 33.91 -17.89 21.08
N ASP A 1108 32.75 -17.56 21.66
CA ASP A 1108 31.49 -17.43 20.91
C ASP A 1108 31.59 -16.32 19.85
N ILE A 1109 32.27 -15.20 20.18
CA ILE A 1109 32.53 -14.10 19.23
C ILE A 1109 33.46 -14.56 18.11
N TRP A 1110 34.52 -15.31 18.44
CA TRP A 1110 35.41 -15.88 17.42
C TRP A 1110 34.70 -16.88 16.52
N GLU A 1111 33.84 -17.74 17.08
CA GLU A 1111 33.01 -18.66 16.31
C GLU A 1111 32.13 -17.89 15.32
N ALA A 1112 31.43 -16.84 15.79
CA ALA A 1112 30.60 -15.99 14.95
C ALA A 1112 31.42 -15.29 13.85
N TYR A 1113 32.60 -14.76 14.18
CA TYR A 1113 33.51 -14.16 13.21
C TYR A 1113 33.89 -15.14 12.09
N MET A 1114 34.30 -16.35 12.45
CA MET A 1114 34.65 -17.40 11.48
C MET A 1114 33.47 -17.77 10.60
N ILE A 1115 32.29 -17.92 11.20
CA ILE A 1115 31.05 -18.20 10.48
C ILE A 1115 30.78 -17.09 9.47
N GLY A 1116 30.92 -15.82 9.85
CA GLY A 1116 30.75 -14.67 8.94
C GLY A 1116 31.73 -14.68 7.78
N VAL A 1117 33.02 -14.87 8.03
CA VAL A 1117 34.05 -14.97 6.97
C VAL A 1117 33.72 -16.09 5.98
N VAL A 1118 33.31 -17.26 6.48
CA VAL A 1118 32.94 -18.40 5.63
C VAL A 1118 31.70 -18.07 4.81
N GLN A 1119 30.67 -17.49 5.44
CA GLN A 1119 29.43 -17.08 4.77
C GLN A 1119 29.72 -16.08 3.65
N SER A 1120 30.43 -15.00 3.94
CA SER A 1120 30.76 -13.94 2.96
C SER A 1120 31.68 -14.45 1.85
N THR A 1121 32.59 -15.37 2.14
CA THR A 1121 33.40 -16.00 1.09
C THR A 1121 32.57 -16.88 0.17
N GLY A 1122 31.68 -17.71 0.74
CA GLY A 1122 30.73 -18.51 -0.05
C GLY A 1122 29.86 -17.64 -0.94
N THR A 1123 29.42 -16.49 -0.41
CA THR A 1123 28.71 -15.46 -1.18
C THR A 1123 29.60 -14.90 -2.28
N ALA A 1124 30.82 -14.41 -2.01
CA ALA A 1124 31.69 -13.87 -3.06
C ALA A 1124 31.96 -14.88 -4.20
N VAL A 1125 32.23 -16.14 -3.83
CA VAL A 1125 32.47 -17.23 -4.79
C VAL A 1125 31.24 -17.50 -5.65
N LYS A 1126 30.04 -17.63 -5.07
CA LYS A 1126 28.81 -17.89 -5.85
C LYS A 1126 28.35 -16.66 -6.65
N THR A 1127 28.69 -15.44 -6.23
CA THR A 1127 28.47 -14.23 -7.04
C THR A 1127 29.26 -14.34 -8.32
N GLU A 1128 30.56 -14.63 -8.20
CA GLU A 1128 31.45 -14.71 -9.36
C GLU A 1128 31.11 -15.89 -10.27
N LEU A 1129 30.72 -17.03 -9.71
CA LEU A 1129 30.22 -18.16 -10.50
C LEU A 1129 28.88 -17.85 -11.20
N SER A 1130 28.08 -16.93 -10.67
CA SER A 1130 26.78 -16.54 -11.25
C SER A 1130 26.89 -15.30 -12.14
N SER A 1131 28.05 -14.65 -12.19
CA SER A 1131 28.26 -13.39 -12.91
C SER A 1131 28.40 -13.64 -14.41
N TYR A 1132 27.84 -12.73 -15.23
CA TYR A 1132 27.95 -12.77 -16.69
C TYR A 1132 29.40 -12.63 -17.17
N THR A 1133 30.22 -11.88 -16.42
CA THR A 1133 31.65 -11.70 -16.66
C THR A 1133 32.51 -12.80 -16.06
N GLY A 1134 31.93 -13.65 -15.21
CA GLY A 1134 32.62 -14.71 -14.51
C GLY A 1134 33.05 -15.86 -15.42
N PRO A 1135 33.64 -16.92 -14.84
CA PRO A 1135 34.32 -17.96 -15.61
C PRO A 1135 33.41 -18.73 -16.58
N PHE A 1136 32.09 -18.79 -16.32
CA PHE A 1136 31.14 -19.45 -17.24
C PHE A 1136 30.66 -18.58 -18.41
N ARG A 1137 30.94 -17.27 -18.43
CA ARG A 1137 30.52 -16.32 -19.49
C ARG A 1137 29.06 -16.51 -19.94
N GLY A 1138 28.13 -16.61 -18.99
CA GLY A 1138 26.74 -16.96 -19.27
C GLY A 1138 26.01 -17.61 -18.10
N SER A 1139 25.13 -18.56 -18.37
CA SER A 1139 24.47 -19.35 -17.33
C SER A 1139 25.36 -20.53 -16.91
N PRO A 1140 25.48 -20.83 -15.61
CA PRO A 1140 26.21 -22.03 -15.15
C PRO A 1140 25.67 -23.30 -15.82
N PRO A 1141 26.52 -24.32 -16.05
CA PRO A 1141 26.09 -25.61 -16.60
C PRO A 1141 24.94 -26.23 -15.80
N LYS A 1142 23.97 -26.87 -16.48
CA LYS A 1142 22.77 -27.45 -15.81
C LYS A 1142 23.10 -28.49 -14.73
N ASN A 1143 24.25 -29.14 -14.81
CA ASN A 1143 24.76 -30.09 -13.82
C ASN A 1143 25.46 -29.42 -12.62
N MET A 1144 25.58 -28.09 -12.62
CA MET A 1144 26.09 -27.26 -11.52
C MET A 1144 25.03 -26.33 -10.95
N THR A 1145 23.75 -26.56 -11.28
CA THR A 1145 22.63 -25.71 -10.83
C THR A 1145 21.56 -26.52 -10.12
N THR A 1146 21.00 -25.95 -9.06
CA THR A 1146 19.83 -26.49 -8.34
C THR A 1146 18.61 -25.59 -8.57
N THR A 1147 17.40 -26.15 -8.47
CA THR A 1147 16.17 -25.39 -8.71
C THR A 1147 15.79 -24.57 -7.48
N MET A 1148 15.71 -23.25 -7.64
CA MET A 1148 15.18 -22.33 -6.64
C MET A 1148 13.66 -22.29 -6.72
N ARG A 1149 12.98 -22.33 -5.56
CA ARG A 1149 11.52 -22.20 -5.46
C ARG A 1149 11.18 -21.00 -4.62
N GLY A 1150 10.24 -20.18 -5.08
CA GLY A 1150 9.77 -19.03 -4.34
C GLY A 1150 8.30 -18.74 -4.55
N THR A 1151 7.83 -17.68 -3.89
CA THR A 1151 6.49 -17.13 -4.02
C THR A 1151 6.59 -15.60 -3.98
N ALA A 1152 6.25 -14.93 -5.08
CA ALA A 1152 6.06 -13.50 -5.12
C ALA A 1152 4.67 -13.13 -4.59
N ILE A 1153 4.63 -12.29 -3.57
CA ILE A 1153 3.46 -11.73 -2.93
C ILE A 1153 3.26 -10.33 -3.52
N THR A 1154 2.22 -10.14 -4.32
CA THR A 1154 1.94 -8.86 -4.99
C THR A 1154 0.62 -8.28 -4.50
N GLU A 1155 0.63 -7.00 -4.10
CA GLU A 1155 -0.59 -6.27 -3.74
C GLU A 1155 -1.22 -5.61 -4.98
N THR A 1156 -2.50 -5.85 -5.21
CA THR A 1156 -3.26 -5.22 -6.31
C THR A 1156 -4.72 -5.03 -5.93
N TYR A 1157 -5.55 -4.49 -6.82
CA TYR A 1157 -7.01 -4.50 -6.66
C TYR A 1157 -7.64 -5.60 -7.51
N GLY A 1158 -8.72 -6.20 -7.02
CA GLY A 1158 -9.46 -7.22 -7.76
C GLY A 1158 -10.58 -7.81 -6.93
N TRP A 1159 -10.96 -9.06 -7.23
CA TRP A 1159 -12.03 -9.76 -6.52
C TRP A 1159 -11.51 -11.07 -5.95
N GLU A 1160 -11.88 -11.34 -4.69
CA GLU A 1160 -11.56 -12.58 -3.98
C GLU A 1160 -12.83 -13.35 -3.65
N TYR A 1161 -12.75 -14.67 -3.64
CA TYR A 1161 -13.81 -15.52 -3.14
C TYR A 1161 -13.70 -15.69 -1.62
N ASP A 1162 -14.61 -15.07 -0.86
CA ASP A 1162 -14.84 -15.42 0.55
C ASP A 1162 -16.14 -16.23 0.67
N PRO A 1163 -16.09 -17.52 1.07
CA PRO A 1163 -17.27 -18.36 1.16
C PRO A 1163 -18.33 -17.84 2.14
N ARG A 1164 -17.96 -17.08 3.18
CA ARG A 1164 -18.91 -16.57 4.19
C ARG A 1164 -19.74 -15.42 3.66
N THR A 1165 -19.09 -14.47 3.02
CA THR A 1165 -19.74 -13.25 2.48
C THR A 1165 -20.40 -13.51 1.12
N SER A 1166 -19.80 -14.34 0.27
CA SER A 1166 -20.25 -14.50 -1.11
C SER A 1166 -21.68 -15.05 -1.22
N TRP A 1167 -22.12 -15.90 -0.29
CA TRP A 1167 -23.51 -16.35 -0.24
C TRP A 1167 -24.48 -15.23 0.17
N ALA A 1168 -24.13 -14.43 1.18
CA ALA A 1168 -24.93 -13.29 1.62
C ALA A 1168 -25.14 -12.26 0.50
N VAL A 1169 -24.15 -12.15 -0.39
CA VAL A 1169 -24.14 -11.28 -1.56
C VAL A 1169 -25.11 -11.76 -2.66
N ILE A 1170 -25.26 -13.08 -2.85
CA ILE A 1170 -26.02 -13.67 -3.97
C ILE A 1170 -27.46 -14.03 -3.60
N ILE A 1171 -27.71 -14.42 -2.36
CA ILE A 1171 -29.05 -14.86 -1.91
C ILE A 1171 -30.15 -13.85 -2.30
N PRO A 1172 -30.00 -12.53 -2.11
CA PRO A 1172 -31.05 -11.57 -2.48
C PRO A 1172 -31.35 -11.52 -3.98
N SER A 1173 -30.32 -11.52 -4.83
CA SER A 1173 -30.50 -11.49 -6.29
C SER A 1173 -31.06 -12.83 -6.80
N ALA A 1174 -30.58 -13.94 -6.26
CA ALA A 1174 -31.09 -15.29 -6.53
C ALA A 1174 -32.56 -15.43 -6.14
N PHE A 1175 -32.93 -15.03 -4.92
CA PHE A 1175 -34.29 -15.11 -4.41
C PHE A 1175 -35.28 -14.34 -5.28
N VAL A 1176 -34.99 -13.06 -5.57
CA VAL A 1176 -35.87 -12.23 -6.40
C VAL A 1176 -35.93 -12.74 -7.83
N GLY A 1177 -34.80 -13.17 -8.41
CA GLY A 1177 -34.76 -13.72 -9.77
C GLY A 1177 -35.60 -15.00 -9.90
N VAL A 1178 -35.41 -15.96 -8.99
CA VAL A 1178 -36.17 -17.22 -8.96
C VAL A 1178 -37.64 -16.95 -8.68
N ALA A 1179 -37.98 -16.12 -7.71
CA ALA A 1179 -39.36 -15.75 -7.41
C ALA A 1179 -40.03 -15.12 -8.64
N THR A 1180 -39.34 -14.22 -9.35
CA THR A 1180 -39.85 -13.60 -10.58
C THR A 1180 -40.12 -14.63 -11.66
N ILE A 1181 -39.19 -15.57 -11.89
CA ILE A 1181 -39.34 -16.64 -12.89
C ILE A 1181 -40.51 -17.55 -12.52
N LEU A 1182 -40.63 -17.96 -11.25
CA LEU A 1182 -41.73 -18.80 -10.78
C LEU A 1182 -43.08 -18.10 -10.94
N ILE A 1183 -43.17 -16.81 -10.63
CA ILE A 1183 -44.40 -16.00 -10.82
C ILE A 1183 -44.74 -15.89 -12.32
N ALA A 1184 -43.75 -15.66 -13.18
CA ALA A 1184 -43.96 -15.59 -14.63
C ALA A 1184 -44.38 -16.94 -15.23
N LEU A 1185 -43.78 -18.05 -14.78
CA LEU A 1185 -44.16 -19.42 -15.18
C LEU A 1185 -45.55 -19.79 -14.68
N PHE A 1186 -45.87 -19.46 -13.42
CA PHE A 1186 -47.21 -19.64 -12.88
C PHE A 1186 -48.25 -18.88 -13.70
N ALA A 1187 -47.97 -17.61 -14.02
CA ALA A 1187 -48.83 -16.82 -14.90
C ALA A 1187 -49.00 -17.51 -16.26
N GLN A 1188 -47.92 -17.99 -16.88
CA GLN A 1188 -47.96 -18.65 -18.18
C GLN A 1188 -48.74 -19.97 -18.18
N ILE A 1189 -48.55 -20.82 -17.16
CA ILE A 1189 -49.22 -22.11 -17.05
C ILE A 1189 -50.73 -21.90 -16.87
N THR A 1190 -51.10 -20.99 -15.97
CA THR A 1190 -52.51 -20.68 -15.68
C THR A 1190 -53.18 -19.91 -16.84
N ASN A 1191 -52.41 -19.21 -17.68
CA ASN A 1191 -52.93 -18.49 -18.85
C ASN A 1191 -53.36 -19.39 -20.02
N ARG A 1192 -53.10 -20.72 -19.98
CA ARG A 1192 -53.48 -21.64 -21.08
C ARG A 1192 -54.98 -21.73 -21.36
N GLY A 1193 -55.85 -21.27 -20.45
CA GLY A 1193 -57.30 -21.23 -20.62
C GLY A 1193 -57.91 -19.82 -20.69
N ILE A 1194 -57.10 -18.76 -20.64
CA ILE A 1194 -57.61 -17.39 -20.55
C ILE A 1194 -57.74 -16.82 -21.96
N PRO A 1195 -58.90 -16.21 -22.33
CA PRO A 1195 -59.09 -15.59 -23.62
C PRO A 1195 -57.99 -14.56 -23.91
N THR A 1196 -57.36 -14.63 -25.11
CA THR A 1196 -56.34 -13.67 -25.55
C THR A 1196 -56.85 -12.23 -25.56
N ARG A 1197 -58.17 -12.03 -25.54
CA ARG A 1197 -58.85 -10.73 -25.46
C ARG A 1197 -58.48 -9.90 -24.24
N TYR A 1198 -58.09 -10.54 -23.13
CA TYR A 1198 -57.62 -9.81 -21.95
C TYR A 1198 -56.15 -9.34 -22.09
N ALA A 1199 -55.43 -9.69 -23.18
CA ALA A 1199 -54.00 -9.40 -23.44
C ALA A 1199 -53.57 -7.96 -23.15
N GLY A 1200 -54.45 -7.00 -23.43
CA GLY A 1200 -54.15 -5.58 -23.31
C GLY A 1200 -54.30 -5.00 -21.90
N PHE A 1201 -54.93 -5.71 -20.96
CA PHE A 1201 -55.20 -5.18 -19.62
C PHE A 1201 -53.93 -5.18 -18.76
N ASN A 1202 -53.55 -4.03 -18.24
CA ASN A 1202 -52.40 -3.84 -17.38
C ASN A 1202 -52.88 -3.32 -16.03
N VAL A 1203 -52.83 -4.19 -15.03
CA VAL A 1203 -53.27 -3.87 -13.66
C VAL A 1203 -52.42 -2.78 -13.00
N ASN A 1204 -51.21 -2.54 -13.51
CA ASN A 1204 -50.37 -1.45 -12.99
C ASN A 1204 -50.70 -0.11 -13.66
N ASP A 1205 -51.47 -0.10 -14.76
CA ASP A 1205 -51.91 1.14 -15.39
C ASP A 1205 -53.18 1.67 -14.70
N PRO A 1206 -53.07 2.76 -13.92
CA PRO A 1206 -54.20 3.31 -13.17
C PRO A 1206 -55.38 3.70 -14.10
N LEU A 1207 -55.11 4.11 -15.35
CA LEU A 1207 -56.16 4.49 -16.28
C LEU A 1207 -56.96 3.28 -16.76
N GLN A 1208 -56.30 2.14 -16.96
CA GLN A 1208 -56.99 0.92 -17.34
C GLN A 1208 -57.81 0.36 -16.18
N LEU A 1209 -57.31 0.46 -14.95
CA LEU A 1209 -58.08 0.15 -13.75
C LEU A 1209 -59.32 1.05 -13.60
N MET A 1210 -59.16 2.36 -13.80
CA MET A 1210 -60.29 3.31 -13.76
C MET A 1210 -61.31 3.00 -14.86
N ALA A 1211 -60.86 2.82 -16.10
CA ALA A 1211 -61.73 2.48 -17.23
C ALA A 1211 -62.46 1.15 -17.03
N ALA A 1212 -61.80 0.16 -16.42
CA ALA A 1212 -62.40 -1.14 -16.11
C ALA A 1212 -63.44 -1.06 -14.98
N ALA A 1213 -63.25 -0.15 -14.02
CA ALA A 1213 -64.18 0.09 -12.92
C ALA A 1213 -65.37 0.99 -13.30
N SER A 1214 -65.19 1.93 -14.23
CA SER A 1214 -66.23 2.90 -14.63
C SER A 1214 -67.32 2.33 -15.52
N ALA A 1215 -67.14 1.15 -16.13
CA ALA A 1215 -68.12 0.57 -17.05
C ALA A 1215 -69.30 -0.16 -16.37
N GLY A 1216 -69.73 0.31 -15.21
CA GLY A 1216 -70.98 -0.08 -14.55
C GLY A 1216 -70.97 -1.40 -13.75
N GLY A 1217 -70.00 -2.29 -13.93
CA GLY A 1217 -69.97 -3.57 -13.19
C GLY A 1217 -69.69 -3.47 -11.68
N MET A 1218 -69.17 -2.33 -11.22
CA MET A 1218 -68.75 -2.10 -9.82
C MET A 1218 -69.68 -1.18 -9.02
N SER A 1219 -70.45 -0.30 -9.67
CA SER A 1219 -71.31 0.67 -8.98
C SER A 1219 -72.33 -0.01 -8.06
N ASP A 1220 -72.92 -1.11 -8.54
CA ASP A 1220 -73.94 -1.86 -7.83
C ASP A 1220 -73.37 -2.65 -6.65
N ALA A 1221 -72.09 -3.06 -6.74
CA ALA A 1221 -71.44 -3.80 -5.68
C ALA A 1221 -71.03 -2.94 -4.48
N PHE A 1222 -70.70 -1.67 -4.72
CA PHE A 1222 -70.39 -0.73 -3.64
C PHE A 1222 -71.65 -0.12 -3.02
N ASN A 1223 -72.80 -0.19 -3.69
CA ASN A 1223 -74.10 0.20 -3.17
C ASN A 1223 -74.65 -0.87 -2.21
N GLY A 1224 -74.23 -0.82 -0.95
CA GLY A 1224 -74.74 -1.69 0.13
C GLY A 1224 -73.68 -2.25 1.07
N LEU A 1225 -72.40 -2.04 0.80
CA LEU A 1225 -71.30 -2.41 1.70
C LEU A 1225 -71.04 -1.29 2.72
N GLU A 1226 -70.93 -1.65 4.00
CA GLU A 1226 -70.47 -0.72 5.03
C GLU A 1226 -69.03 -0.25 4.72
N LYS A 1227 -68.68 0.99 5.14
CA LYS A 1227 -67.34 1.57 4.90
C LYS A 1227 -66.22 0.67 5.41
N GLU A 1228 -66.47 -0.12 6.45
CA GLU A 1228 -65.53 -1.08 7.03
C GLU A 1228 -65.32 -2.31 6.15
N ASP A 1229 -66.38 -2.87 5.57
CA ASP A 1229 -66.30 -3.99 4.63
C ASP A 1229 -65.56 -3.60 3.33
N ILE A 1230 -65.72 -2.36 2.87
CA ILE A 1230 -64.95 -1.81 1.72
C ILE A 1230 -63.47 -1.64 2.09
N LYS A 1231 -63.19 -1.20 3.31
CA LYS A 1231 -61.82 -0.99 3.81
C LYS A 1231 -61.06 -2.31 3.97
N GLU A 1232 -61.76 -3.37 4.35
CA GLU A 1232 -61.19 -4.72 4.48
C GLU A 1232 -61.15 -5.48 3.15
N GLY A 1233 -62.08 -5.21 2.23
CA GLY A 1233 -62.11 -5.80 0.88
C GLY A 1233 -62.20 -7.33 0.87
N ARG A 1234 -62.70 -7.94 1.95
CA ARG A 1234 -62.73 -9.40 2.15
C ARG A 1234 -63.88 -10.10 1.42
N LYS A 1235 -65.06 -9.50 1.45
CA LYS A 1235 -66.30 -10.08 0.87
C LYS A 1235 -66.41 -9.88 -0.64
N VAL A 1236 -65.77 -8.83 -1.17
CA VAL A 1236 -65.87 -8.47 -2.58
C VAL A 1236 -64.82 -9.23 -3.41
N LYS A 1237 -65.28 -10.07 -4.34
CA LYS A 1237 -64.41 -10.68 -5.35
C LYS A 1237 -64.63 -10.02 -6.70
N VAL A 1238 -63.55 -9.78 -7.42
CA VAL A 1238 -63.57 -9.16 -8.75
C VAL A 1238 -62.98 -10.12 -9.77
N LYS A 1239 -63.58 -10.18 -10.96
CA LYS A 1239 -63.03 -10.89 -12.12
C LYS A 1239 -63.14 -10.04 -13.38
N LEU A 1240 -62.23 -10.23 -14.33
CA LEU A 1240 -62.35 -9.67 -15.67
C LEU A 1240 -63.47 -10.40 -16.43
N ALA A 1241 -64.44 -9.64 -16.91
CA ALA A 1241 -65.57 -10.12 -17.68
C ALA A 1241 -65.83 -9.20 -18.88
N ARG A 1242 -66.74 -9.66 -19.74
CA ARG A 1242 -67.27 -8.89 -20.85
C ARG A 1242 -68.55 -8.20 -20.39
N ILE A 1243 -68.60 -6.87 -20.48
CA ILE A 1243 -69.80 -6.07 -20.19
C ILE A 1243 -70.22 -5.41 -21.51
N GLY A 1244 -71.31 -5.89 -22.11
CA GLY A 1244 -71.74 -5.49 -23.45
C GLY A 1244 -70.79 -5.95 -24.55
N GLU A 1245 -70.51 -5.09 -25.53
CA GLU A 1245 -69.57 -5.39 -26.64
C GLU A 1245 -68.10 -5.21 -26.27
N LYS A 1246 -67.80 -4.57 -25.14
CA LYS A 1246 -66.45 -4.19 -24.75
C LYS A 1246 -65.84 -5.29 -23.84
N ASP A 1247 -64.57 -5.65 -24.09
CA ASP A 1247 -63.81 -6.63 -23.30
C ASP A 1247 -62.93 -5.96 -22.22
N GLY A 1248 -62.73 -6.63 -21.08
CA GLY A 1248 -61.73 -6.24 -20.07
C GLY A 1248 -62.26 -5.45 -18.86
N PHE A 1249 -63.55 -5.58 -18.52
CA PHE A 1249 -64.17 -4.89 -17.40
C PHE A 1249 -64.19 -5.74 -16.15
N LEU A 1250 -64.23 -5.11 -14.97
CA LEU A 1250 -64.32 -5.84 -13.71
C LEU A 1250 -65.79 -6.14 -13.39
N GLN A 1251 -66.14 -7.42 -13.39
CA GLN A 1251 -67.41 -7.93 -12.85
C GLN A 1251 -67.20 -8.29 -11.38
N VAL A 1252 -68.06 -7.75 -10.52
CA VAL A 1252 -68.07 -8.11 -9.11
C VAL A 1252 -68.86 -9.41 -8.91
N HIS A 1253 -68.32 -10.27 -8.06
CA HIS A 1253 -68.96 -11.49 -7.59
C HIS A 1253 -69.08 -11.36 -6.07
N ASN A 1254 -70.31 -11.12 -5.62
CA ASN A 1254 -70.67 -11.11 -4.20
C ASN A 1254 -70.81 -12.54 -3.66
#